data_AF-A0A9D6LVK8-F1
#
_entry.id   AF-A0A9D6LVK8-F1
#
_cell.length_a   1.000
_cell.length_b   1.000
_cell.length_c   1.000
_cell.angle_alpha   90.00
_cell.angle_beta   90.00
_cell.angle_gamma   90.00
#
_symmetry.space_group_name_H-M   'P 1'
#
loop_
_entity.id
_entity.type
_entity.pdbx_description
1 polymer ?
#
loop_
_entity_poly.entity_id
_entity_poly.type
_entity_poly.pdbx_seq_one_letter_code
_entity_poly.pdbx_strand_id
1 'polypeptide(L)'
;MTLRLRLWLIGTVLVALAFPASSFVNSRHPTTGNFLNRTSAAVTFLINDQTVAGLANSSGQKTITSSSNPLSAIQAGLATWNTVATATISFGNPGTTAQLSSAFDGQNIISFVDNAANRQIVGDALAVTVVYFTQSAQIGDTDILFNPDKVFSTDNGPGTYDLQTVVTHELGHSLGAGHSGLLAATMFQATKLNSTLESRLTADDIAFATSLYPRQGVLAQLGQITGSLLSTGGAPIFGGLVVAVDPNTGVAVGNISGRDGAFTIPAVPPGTYYVYAEPADGPVGLANLPAYFAGSQTAFQTVFLGSSGAPETVALTAGQSIPITLLAVAGPPTMNTEIAATTTVGGSDLSNAFAGPQAAHPADALDLVIAGRGLDNPAIQESSLLLVGAGLRIKPGSFRRGDFIAGKPGLRMTVEVTASAPYETGAIIIKGDTEGVAMSALLKIFVAGPGGGGALPGTLTVTPSSLKFTGKPGSQVGPQTIAVGETSGLNFSVSITTTSGGNWLLVTPQTSTVPATLTVFAIADDLPTGTYSGRITVSAPNTLPQSVDVTFDVVQPLPTVFEEGIVNAATFVGGGVVAGEIVSVLGSDLGPLAGVTANLDQNGRLPTLLSDVLVYIGGIPAPLFFVRHDQINAQVPYELAGQQVVDVVVQYSGRQGQKVQVRMLDSKPGIFTVVTGAGQAAALNQDNTYNAQSNPAPIGSVIQLFLTGGGTVCPPVATGQAAPSTPPFPTPAEACSSTGDPPPAPRLVTATIGGVPAAVQFAGLAPGAVGVLQVNLVVPTGFVPLQNVPVIVTVGGAQSPTNATIAVR
;
A
#
# COMPACT_ATOMS: atom_id res chain seq x y z
N MET A 1 11.79 33.79 -45.02
CA MET A 1 11.54 32.38 -44.66
C MET A 1 11.95 32.23 -43.20
N THR A 2 11.06 32.09 -42.22
CA THR A 2 9.60 31.88 -42.25
C THR A 2 8.92 32.68 -41.13
N LEU A 3 7.76 33.24 -41.43
CA LEU A 3 6.96 34.06 -40.52
C LEU A 3 6.33 33.18 -39.42
N ARG A 4 6.43 33.54 -38.13
CA ARG A 4 5.49 33.05 -37.11
C ARG A 4 4.80 34.25 -36.44
N LEU A 5 3.57 34.45 -36.90
CA LEU A 5 2.61 35.45 -36.46
C LEU A 5 2.38 35.34 -34.94
N ARG A 6 2.47 36.46 -34.24
CA ARG A 6 1.77 36.64 -32.96
C ARG A 6 0.29 36.79 -33.27
N LEU A 7 -0.48 35.70 -33.21
CA LEU A 7 -1.94 35.81 -33.14
C LEU A 7 -2.33 36.09 -31.68
N TRP A 8 -2.85 37.29 -31.44
CA TRP A 8 -3.74 37.53 -30.31
C TRP A 8 -5.05 36.81 -30.61
N LEU A 9 -5.28 35.66 -29.98
CA LEU A 9 -6.62 35.11 -29.83
C LEU A 9 -7.20 35.66 -28.54
N ILE A 10 -8.10 36.63 -28.68
CA ILE A 10 -8.97 37.11 -27.60
C ILE A 10 -9.97 35.98 -27.32
N GLY A 11 -9.56 35.04 -26.46
CA GLY A 11 -10.45 34.05 -25.88
C GLY A 11 -11.15 34.68 -24.68
N THR A 12 -12.44 34.97 -24.80
CA THR A 12 -13.29 35.35 -23.66
C THR A 12 -13.44 34.15 -22.72
N VAL A 13 -12.66 34.14 -21.64
CA VAL A 13 -12.77 33.14 -20.57
C VAL A 13 -14.02 33.45 -19.74
N LEU A 14 -14.99 32.53 -19.71
CA LEU A 14 -16.10 32.57 -18.76
C LEU A 14 -15.73 31.69 -17.55
N VAL A 15 -15.66 32.30 -16.36
CA VAL A 15 -15.63 31.56 -15.10
C VAL A 15 -17.08 31.22 -14.74
N ALA A 16 -17.38 29.92 -14.60
CA ALA A 16 -18.57 29.49 -13.88
C ALA A 16 -18.14 29.07 -12.47
N LEU A 17 -18.58 29.83 -11.46
CA LEU A 17 -18.64 29.32 -10.10
C LEU A 17 -19.78 28.29 -10.07
N ALA A 18 -19.48 27.05 -9.67
CA ALA A 18 -20.44 25.96 -9.73
C ALA A 18 -21.51 26.10 -8.64
N PHE A 19 -22.62 26.72 -9.01
CA PHE A 19 -23.96 26.38 -8.60
C PHE A 19 -24.89 26.66 -9.80
N PRO A 20 -26.16 26.21 -9.81
CA PRO A 20 -26.79 25.13 -9.02
C PRO A 20 -27.27 23.81 -9.77
N ALA A 21 -28.28 23.04 -9.25
CA ALA A 21 -28.63 21.58 -9.45
C ALA A 21 -29.58 21.11 -10.59
N SER A 22 -29.75 19.81 -10.89
CA SER A 22 -30.76 19.31 -11.87
C SER A 22 -30.61 17.81 -12.21
N SER A 23 -31.68 17.00 -12.17
CA SER A 23 -31.69 15.57 -12.59
C SER A 23 -30.83 15.34 -13.84
N PHE A 24 -29.79 14.49 -13.73
CA PHE A 24 -28.45 14.69 -14.32
C PHE A 24 -28.37 15.60 -15.57
N VAL A 25 -28.33 16.92 -15.37
CA VAL A 25 -27.98 17.81 -16.47
C VAL A 25 -26.48 18.00 -16.48
N ASN A 26 -25.85 17.41 -17.50
CA ASN A 26 -24.56 17.86 -18.00
C ASN A 26 -24.54 19.41 -17.99
N SER A 27 -23.67 20.00 -17.17
CA SER A 27 -23.51 21.45 -17.07
C SER A 27 -23.39 22.05 -18.47
N ARG A 28 -24.11 23.14 -18.74
CA ARG A 28 -24.14 23.76 -20.08
C ARG A 28 -23.38 25.07 -20.08
N HIS A 29 -22.63 25.32 -21.16
CA HIS A 29 -22.00 26.61 -21.41
C HIS A 29 -23.08 27.71 -21.41
N PRO A 30 -23.00 28.76 -20.55
CA PRO A 30 -24.13 29.64 -20.24
C PRO A 30 -24.80 30.31 -21.45
N THR A 31 -24.04 30.64 -22.50
CA THR A 31 -24.56 31.30 -23.71
C THR A 31 -24.89 30.36 -24.87
N THR A 32 -24.12 29.29 -25.12
CA THR A 32 -24.30 28.40 -26.28
C THR A 32 -25.19 27.20 -25.98
N GLY A 33 -25.38 26.84 -24.71
CA GLY A 33 -26.16 25.67 -24.30
C GLY A 33 -25.45 24.33 -24.53
N ASN A 34 -24.24 24.30 -25.09
CA ASN A 34 -23.47 23.07 -25.28
C ASN A 34 -23.06 22.46 -23.94
N PHE A 35 -23.07 21.12 -23.84
CA PHE A 35 -22.61 20.40 -22.66
C PHE A 35 -21.11 20.62 -22.40
N LEU A 36 -20.75 20.94 -21.16
CA LEU A 36 -19.38 20.99 -20.68
C LEU A 36 -18.84 19.56 -20.55
N ASN A 37 -17.72 19.27 -21.21
CA ASN A 37 -17.04 17.99 -21.08
C ASN A 37 -15.52 18.12 -21.24
N ARG A 38 -14.77 17.09 -20.83
CA ARG A 38 -13.32 17.02 -21.01
C ARG A 38 -12.95 16.36 -22.34
N THR A 39 -11.91 16.88 -22.99
CA THR A 39 -11.30 16.26 -24.18
C THR A 39 -10.55 14.96 -23.86
N SER A 40 -9.96 14.88 -22.66
CA SER A 40 -9.35 13.67 -22.11
C SER A 40 -10.25 13.09 -21.02
N ALA A 41 -10.61 11.81 -21.17
CA ALA A 41 -11.27 11.07 -20.11
C ALA A 41 -10.31 10.62 -18.99
N ALA A 42 -8.99 10.68 -19.24
CA ALA A 42 -7.97 10.52 -18.20
C ALA A 42 -7.71 11.86 -17.51
N VAL A 43 -7.89 11.92 -16.19
CA VAL A 43 -7.78 13.13 -15.35
C VAL A 43 -6.87 12.82 -14.16
N THR A 44 -6.00 13.76 -13.78
CA THR A 44 -5.16 13.64 -12.59
C THR A 44 -5.32 14.88 -11.73
N PHE A 45 -5.45 14.68 -10.41
CA PHE A 45 -5.51 15.74 -9.42
C PHE A 45 -4.19 15.85 -8.65
N LEU A 46 -3.90 17.05 -8.17
CA LEU A 46 -2.87 17.31 -7.17
C LEU A 46 -3.55 17.68 -5.86
N ILE A 47 -3.17 17.04 -4.75
CA ILE A 47 -3.67 17.39 -3.42
C ILE A 47 -2.75 18.46 -2.84
N ASN A 48 -3.31 19.52 -2.28
CA ASN A 48 -2.52 20.51 -1.57
C ASN A 48 -1.80 19.85 -0.36
N ASP A 49 -0.50 20.09 -0.21
CA ASP A 49 0.37 19.41 0.76
C ASP A 49 0.03 19.67 2.24
N GLN A 50 -0.83 20.65 2.55
CA GLN A 50 -1.38 20.89 3.89
C GLN A 50 -2.55 19.96 4.24
N THR A 51 -3.02 19.11 3.32
CA THR A 51 -4.16 18.21 3.51
C THR A 51 -3.79 17.00 4.37
N VAL A 52 -3.88 17.15 5.69
CA VAL A 52 -3.48 16.13 6.68
C VAL A 52 -4.56 15.81 7.71
N ALA A 53 -4.44 14.65 8.36
CA ALA A 53 -5.25 14.28 9.51
C ALA A 53 -5.12 15.35 10.61
N GLY A 54 -6.25 15.82 11.17
CA GLY A 54 -6.24 16.86 12.17
C GLY A 54 -5.94 18.27 11.64
N LEU A 55 -6.07 18.54 10.33
CA LEU A 55 -6.01 19.89 9.77
C LEU A 55 -7.02 20.82 10.47
N ALA A 56 -6.59 22.05 10.76
CA ALA A 56 -7.38 23.07 11.43
C ALA A 56 -7.43 24.36 10.63
N ASN A 57 -8.55 25.07 10.73
CA ASN A 57 -8.73 26.40 10.17
C ASN A 57 -8.06 27.49 11.05
N SER A 58 -8.07 28.73 10.57
CA SER A 58 -7.46 29.89 11.23
C SER A 58 -8.03 30.22 12.62
N SER A 59 -9.22 29.71 12.99
CA SER A 59 -9.79 29.82 14.34
C SER A 59 -9.36 28.69 15.29
N GLY A 60 -8.68 27.66 14.78
CA GLY A 60 -8.29 26.47 15.53
C GLY A 60 -9.30 25.31 15.51
N GLN A 61 -10.47 25.49 14.91
CA GLN A 61 -11.43 24.41 14.67
C GLN A 61 -10.83 23.39 13.69
N LYS A 62 -11.03 22.09 13.95
CA LYS A 62 -10.62 21.03 13.03
C LYS A 62 -11.50 21.02 11.78
N THR A 63 -10.89 21.21 10.62
CA THR A 63 -11.52 21.00 9.30
C THR A 63 -11.50 19.51 8.95
N ILE A 64 -10.44 18.78 9.32
CA ILE A 64 -10.34 17.32 9.17
C ILE A 64 -10.08 16.71 10.56
N THR A 65 -10.82 15.68 10.97
CA THR A 65 -10.61 15.04 12.28
C THR A 65 -9.23 14.36 12.38
N SER A 66 -8.71 14.22 13.60
CA SER A 66 -7.38 13.61 13.84
C SER A 66 -7.34 12.10 13.61
N SER A 67 -8.48 11.42 13.60
CA SER A 67 -8.62 9.98 13.31
C SER A 67 -8.69 9.67 11.80
N SER A 68 -8.84 10.69 10.96
CA SER A 68 -9.11 10.53 9.53
C SER A 68 -7.87 10.24 8.68
N ASN A 69 -8.08 9.58 7.54
CA ASN A 69 -7.07 9.42 6.48
C ASN A 69 -7.56 10.10 5.18
N PRO A 70 -7.34 11.43 5.02
CA PRO A 70 -7.92 12.17 3.90
C PRO A 70 -7.40 11.72 2.54
N LEU A 71 -6.13 11.27 2.45
CA LEU A 71 -5.58 10.71 1.21
C LEU A 71 -6.34 9.45 0.77
N SER A 72 -6.64 8.55 1.70
CA SER A 72 -7.41 7.33 1.41
C SER A 72 -8.84 7.64 0.97
N ALA A 73 -9.50 8.65 1.56
CA ALA A 73 -10.85 9.05 1.16
C ALA A 73 -10.88 9.74 -0.21
N ILE A 74 -9.88 10.57 -0.52
CA ILE A 74 -9.72 11.16 -1.86
C ILE A 74 -9.49 10.08 -2.91
N GLN A 75 -8.56 9.14 -2.64
CA GLN A 75 -8.31 7.99 -3.51
C GLN A 75 -9.55 7.11 -3.70
N ALA A 76 -10.35 6.91 -2.65
CA ALA A 76 -11.60 6.16 -2.74
C ALA A 76 -12.65 6.88 -3.61
N GLY A 77 -12.80 8.21 -3.50
CA GLY A 77 -13.70 8.98 -4.37
C GLY A 77 -13.28 8.97 -5.84
N LEU A 78 -11.98 9.10 -6.13
CA LEU A 78 -11.41 8.92 -7.47
C LEU A 78 -11.68 7.50 -8.01
N ALA A 79 -11.49 6.49 -7.17
CA ALA A 79 -11.74 5.09 -7.51
C ALA A 79 -13.22 4.79 -7.75
N THR A 80 -14.14 5.42 -7.01
CA THR A 80 -15.60 5.27 -7.19
C THR A 80 -16.00 5.58 -8.64
N TRP A 81 -15.59 6.71 -9.21
CA TRP A 81 -15.86 7.04 -10.62
C TRP A 81 -15.15 6.12 -11.61
N ASN A 82 -13.98 5.58 -11.26
CA ASN A 82 -13.30 4.58 -12.08
C ASN A 82 -14.03 3.22 -12.14
N THR A 83 -15.01 2.97 -11.26
CA THR A 83 -15.84 1.75 -11.33
C THR A 83 -16.89 1.78 -12.45
N VAL A 84 -17.13 2.93 -13.09
CA VAL A 84 -18.13 3.08 -14.16
C VAL A 84 -17.63 2.42 -15.46
N ALA A 85 -17.79 1.10 -15.53
CA ALA A 85 -17.31 0.26 -16.64
C ALA A 85 -17.89 0.67 -18.01
N THR A 86 -19.07 1.28 -18.01
CA THR A 86 -19.78 1.81 -19.18
C THR A 86 -19.15 3.09 -19.75
N ALA A 87 -18.28 3.76 -19.00
CA ALA A 87 -17.60 4.99 -19.40
C ALA A 87 -16.09 4.77 -19.67
N THR A 88 -15.46 5.79 -20.26
CA THR A 88 -14.00 5.86 -20.48
C THR A 88 -13.27 6.69 -19.43
N ILE A 89 -13.98 7.21 -18.43
CA ILE A 89 -13.44 8.07 -17.37
C ILE A 89 -12.39 7.30 -16.57
N SER A 90 -11.26 7.96 -16.30
CA SER A 90 -10.17 7.40 -15.50
C SER A 90 -9.45 8.49 -14.73
N PHE A 91 -9.69 8.54 -13.42
CA PHE A 91 -8.89 9.29 -12.48
C PHE A 91 -7.59 8.54 -12.15
N GLY A 92 -6.45 9.19 -12.39
CA GLY A 92 -5.14 8.69 -11.97
C GLY A 92 -4.92 8.81 -10.46
N ASN A 93 -3.87 8.16 -9.96
CA ASN A 93 -3.41 8.38 -8.58
C ASN A 93 -3.06 9.86 -8.38
N PRO A 94 -3.55 10.51 -7.30
CA PRO A 94 -3.30 11.92 -7.09
C PRO A 94 -1.84 12.18 -6.71
N GLY A 95 -1.28 13.28 -7.22
CA GLY A 95 0.00 13.82 -6.77
C GLY A 95 -0.17 14.78 -5.59
N THR A 96 0.91 15.46 -5.21
CA THR A 96 0.90 16.52 -4.18
C THR A 96 1.46 17.83 -4.74
N THR A 97 0.93 18.97 -4.30
CA THR A 97 1.45 20.31 -4.66
C THR A 97 1.45 21.27 -3.46
N ALA A 98 2.41 22.19 -3.42
CA ALA A 98 2.41 23.32 -2.48
C ALA A 98 1.54 24.50 -2.96
N GLN A 99 0.98 24.42 -4.17
CA GLN A 99 0.15 25.49 -4.72
C GLN A 99 -1.21 25.58 -4.03
N LEU A 100 -1.67 26.83 -3.89
CA LEU A 100 -2.95 27.19 -3.28
C LEU A 100 -3.91 27.59 -4.41
N SER A 101 -4.48 26.60 -5.12
CA SER A 101 -5.55 26.72 -6.14
C SER A 101 -5.48 27.95 -7.08
N SER A 102 -4.99 27.75 -8.31
CA SER A 102 -4.58 28.84 -9.21
C SER A 102 -5.42 28.85 -10.49
N ALA A 103 -5.94 30.02 -10.86
CA ALA A 103 -6.92 30.13 -11.92
C ALA A 103 -6.33 29.84 -13.31
N PHE A 104 -6.72 28.71 -13.89
CA PHE A 104 -6.43 28.31 -15.27
C PHE A 104 -4.93 28.07 -15.55
N ASP A 105 -4.28 27.26 -14.72
CA ASP A 105 -2.89 26.79 -14.94
C ASP A 105 -2.79 25.38 -15.56
N GLY A 106 -3.92 24.66 -15.66
CA GLY A 106 -4.02 23.32 -16.22
C GLY A 106 -3.77 22.19 -15.23
N GLN A 107 -3.64 22.49 -13.93
CA GLN A 107 -3.50 21.51 -12.86
C GLN A 107 -4.77 21.48 -12.01
N ASN A 108 -5.47 20.35 -12.05
CA ASN A 108 -6.66 20.17 -11.22
C ASN A 108 -6.24 20.00 -9.74
N ILE A 109 -6.52 20.94 -8.84
CA ILE A 109 -6.08 20.89 -7.44
C ILE A 109 -7.25 20.56 -6.48
N ILE A 110 -7.00 19.71 -5.48
CA ILE A 110 -7.89 19.52 -4.32
C ILE A 110 -7.28 20.28 -3.13
N SER A 111 -8.02 21.26 -2.59
CA SER A 111 -7.50 22.24 -1.63
C SER A 111 -8.42 22.41 -0.41
N PHE A 112 -7.82 22.36 0.78
CA PHE A 112 -8.45 22.66 2.08
C PHE A 112 -7.93 23.97 2.69
N VAL A 113 -7.26 24.79 1.88
CA VAL A 113 -6.53 25.97 2.34
C VAL A 113 -7.50 27.03 2.86
N ASP A 114 -7.37 27.37 4.14
CA ASP A 114 -8.06 28.50 4.75
C ASP A 114 -7.41 29.83 4.30
N ASN A 115 -8.05 30.49 3.33
CA ASN A 115 -7.73 31.86 2.96
C ASN A 115 -9.00 32.63 2.53
N ALA A 116 -8.91 33.96 2.47
CA ALA A 116 -10.06 34.82 2.17
C ALA A 116 -10.69 34.60 0.78
N ALA A 117 -9.89 34.25 -0.24
CA ALA A 117 -10.40 34.00 -1.59
C ALA A 117 -11.15 32.66 -1.65
N ASN A 118 -10.61 31.61 -1.04
CA ASN A 118 -11.27 30.31 -0.94
C ASN A 118 -12.58 30.42 -0.16
N ARG A 119 -12.56 31.11 1.00
CA ARG A 119 -13.77 31.41 1.80
C ARG A 119 -14.84 32.17 1.00
N GLN A 120 -14.43 33.13 0.16
CA GLN A 120 -15.35 33.87 -0.71
C GLN A 120 -15.98 32.98 -1.79
N ILE A 121 -15.24 32.00 -2.33
CA ILE A 121 -15.73 31.08 -3.36
C ILE A 121 -16.67 30.03 -2.76
N VAL A 122 -16.29 29.39 -1.65
CA VAL A 122 -17.09 28.30 -1.04
C VAL A 122 -18.32 28.81 -0.29
N GLY A 123 -18.26 30.02 0.28
CA GLY A 123 -19.37 30.59 1.07
C GLY A 123 -19.84 29.63 2.17
N ASP A 124 -21.13 29.29 2.14
CA ASP A 124 -21.76 28.35 3.08
C ASP A 124 -21.70 26.87 2.66
N ALA A 125 -21.22 26.56 1.45
CA ALA A 125 -21.20 25.20 0.89
C ALA A 125 -20.21 24.27 1.63
N LEU A 126 -20.27 22.95 1.35
CA LEU A 126 -19.29 22.00 1.89
C LEU A 126 -17.97 22.05 1.13
N ALA A 127 -18.06 22.03 -0.20
CA ALA A 127 -16.98 22.30 -1.13
C ALA A 127 -17.57 22.99 -2.38
N VAL A 128 -16.69 23.45 -3.27
CA VAL A 128 -17.04 23.98 -4.60
C VAL A 128 -15.98 23.54 -5.60
N THR A 129 -16.40 22.89 -6.67
CA THR A 129 -15.59 22.69 -7.88
C THR A 129 -15.66 23.92 -8.78
N VAL A 130 -14.55 24.65 -8.90
CA VAL A 130 -14.39 25.72 -9.89
C VAL A 130 -14.04 25.10 -11.23
N VAL A 131 -14.86 25.33 -12.26
CA VAL A 131 -14.69 24.71 -13.59
C VAL A 131 -14.30 25.77 -14.63
N TYR A 132 -13.14 25.59 -15.26
CA TYR A 132 -12.66 26.45 -16.35
C TYR A 132 -12.81 25.74 -17.70
N PHE A 133 -13.50 26.40 -18.63
CA PHE A 133 -13.82 25.84 -19.94
C PHE A 133 -13.69 26.85 -21.09
N THR A 134 -13.52 26.34 -22.29
CA THR A 134 -13.47 27.13 -23.54
C THR A 134 -14.87 27.50 -24.03
N GLN A 135 -14.94 28.44 -24.98
CA GLN A 135 -16.19 28.77 -25.68
C GLN A 135 -16.83 27.57 -26.41
N SER A 136 -16.05 26.53 -26.73
CA SER A 136 -16.52 25.25 -27.29
C SER A 136 -16.92 24.22 -26.22
N ALA A 137 -17.19 24.69 -24.98
CA ALA A 137 -17.61 23.89 -23.84
C ALA A 137 -16.60 22.81 -23.40
N GLN A 138 -15.32 22.96 -23.74
CA GLN A 138 -14.28 22.00 -23.32
C GLN A 138 -13.70 22.41 -21.97
N ILE A 139 -13.87 21.57 -20.96
CA ILE A 139 -13.24 21.71 -19.64
C ILE A 139 -11.74 21.47 -19.79
N GLY A 140 -10.94 22.49 -19.45
CA GLY A 140 -9.49 22.43 -19.48
C GLY A 140 -8.86 22.26 -18.10
N ASP A 141 -9.53 22.76 -17.05
CA ASP A 141 -8.97 22.86 -15.70
C ASP A 141 -10.10 22.89 -14.65
N THR A 142 -9.90 22.28 -13.48
CA THR A 142 -10.87 22.26 -12.37
C THR A 142 -10.22 22.19 -10.99
N ASP A 143 -10.52 23.15 -10.12
CA ASP A 143 -10.09 23.14 -8.72
C ASP A 143 -11.24 22.79 -7.78
N ILE A 144 -11.01 21.90 -6.82
CA ILE A 144 -11.98 21.52 -5.78
C ILE A 144 -11.56 22.20 -4.47
N LEU A 145 -12.37 23.15 -4.01
CA LEU A 145 -12.11 23.94 -2.80
C LEU A 145 -13.03 23.49 -1.67
N PHE A 146 -12.46 22.98 -0.58
CA PHE A 146 -13.20 22.58 0.62
C PHE A 146 -13.39 23.76 1.58
N ASN A 147 -14.55 23.83 2.23
CA ASN A 147 -14.87 24.91 3.16
C ASN A 147 -14.18 24.69 4.52
N PRO A 148 -13.29 25.60 4.96
CA PRO A 148 -12.53 25.43 6.20
C PRO A 148 -13.39 25.47 7.49
N ASP A 149 -14.63 25.98 7.45
CA ASP A 149 -15.52 26.06 8.62
C ASP A 149 -16.37 24.80 8.83
N LYS A 150 -16.32 23.84 7.90
CA LYS A 150 -16.99 22.54 8.00
C LYS A 150 -16.02 21.51 8.58
N VAL A 151 -16.56 20.51 9.29
CA VAL A 151 -15.78 19.43 9.89
C VAL A 151 -15.98 18.15 9.08
N PHE A 152 -14.91 17.62 8.50
CA PHE A 152 -14.90 16.40 7.70
C PHE A 152 -14.23 15.25 8.45
N SER A 153 -14.71 14.03 8.19
CA SER A 153 -14.08 12.80 8.67
C SER A 153 -14.03 11.71 7.59
N THR A 154 -13.25 10.65 7.85
CA THR A 154 -13.23 9.41 7.04
C THR A 154 -13.64 8.18 7.85
N ASP A 155 -14.14 8.39 9.06
CA ASP A 155 -14.62 7.36 10.00
C ASP A 155 -16.10 7.55 10.36
N ASN A 156 -16.78 8.50 9.70
CA ASN A 156 -18.14 8.94 9.96
C ASN A 156 -18.37 9.41 11.41
N GLY A 157 -17.35 10.01 12.04
CA GLY A 157 -17.37 10.45 13.44
C GLY A 157 -18.47 11.47 13.77
N PRO A 158 -19.04 11.48 14.99
CA PRO A 158 -20.21 12.31 15.35
C PRO A 158 -20.06 13.80 15.01
N GLY A 159 -21.07 14.38 14.35
CA GLY A 159 -21.11 15.80 14.01
C GLY A 159 -20.20 16.21 12.85
N THR A 160 -19.83 15.27 11.96
CA THR A 160 -18.96 15.53 10.80
C THR A 160 -19.63 15.13 9.48
N TYR A 161 -19.15 15.69 8.36
CA TYR A 161 -19.47 15.21 7.02
C TYR A 161 -18.46 14.15 6.57
N ASP A 162 -18.92 13.11 5.88
CA ASP A 162 -18.01 12.14 5.27
C ASP A 162 -17.23 12.77 4.11
N LEU A 163 -15.90 12.69 4.18
CA LEU A 163 -15.02 13.30 3.19
C LEU A 163 -15.08 12.57 1.85
N GLN A 164 -15.20 11.24 1.84
CA GLN A 164 -15.29 10.50 0.57
C GLN A 164 -16.56 10.90 -0.19
N THR A 165 -17.68 11.04 0.50
CA THR A 165 -18.95 11.50 -0.06
C THR A 165 -18.79 12.84 -0.78
N VAL A 166 -18.24 13.85 -0.10
CA VAL A 166 -18.07 15.19 -0.69
C VAL A 166 -17.05 15.16 -1.83
N VAL A 167 -15.91 14.47 -1.69
CA VAL A 167 -14.96 14.34 -2.82
C VAL A 167 -15.60 13.67 -4.03
N THR A 168 -16.40 12.61 -3.84
CA THR A 168 -17.04 11.90 -4.95
C THR A 168 -18.05 12.80 -5.68
N HIS A 169 -18.79 13.64 -4.95
CA HIS A 169 -19.68 14.65 -5.51
C HIS A 169 -18.93 15.69 -6.36
N GLU A 170 -17.91 16.33 -5.79
CA GLU A 170 -17.11 17.36 -6.49
C GLU A 170 -16.40 16.81 -7.74
N LEU A 171 -15.95 15.54 -7.70
CA LEU A 171 -15.39 14.89 -8.88
C LEU A 171 -16.39 14.77 -10.03
N GLY A 172 -17.69 14.64 -9.76
CA GLY A 172 -18.72 14.68 -10.80
C GLY A 172 -18.81 16.05 -11.48
N HIS A 173 -18.75 17.15 -10.71
CA HIS A 173 -18.63 18.50 -11.29
C HIS A 173 -17.37 18.66 -12.12
N SER A 174 -16.24 18.06 -11.70
CA SER A 174 -14.99 18.10 -12.47
C SER A 174 -15.08 17.44 -13.85
N LEU A 175 -16.07 16.56 -14.03
CA LEU A 175 -16.42 15.87 -15.27
C LEU A 175 -17.53 16.59 -16.07
N GLY A 176 -18.08 17.68 -15.55
CA GLY A 176 -19.18 18.41 -16.17
C GLY A 176 -20.58 18.03 -15.70
N ALA A 177 -20.75 17.25 -14.63
CA ALA A 177 -22.08 17.05 -14.04
C ALA A 177 -22.61 18.36 -13.43
N GLY A 178 -23.92 18.62 -13.56
CA GLY A 178 -24.65 19.40 -12.55
C GLY A 178 -24.96 18.50 -11.35
N HIS A 179 -25.43 19.07 -10.23
CA HIS A 179 -26.03 18.24 -9.18
C HIS A 179 -27.26 17.48 -9.74
N SER A 180 -27.80 16.44 -9.10
CA SER A 180 -29.03 15.75 -9.53
C SER A 180 -30.27 16.16 -8.74
N GLY A 181 -31.45 15.95 -9.34
CA GLY A 181 -32.76 16.03 -8.69
C GLY A 181 -33.21 14.73 -8.01
N LEU A 182 -32.50 13.62 -8.25
CA LEU A 182 -32.79 12.33 -7.60
C LEU A 182 -32.05 12.24 -6.27
N LEU A 183 -32.79 11.91 -5.20
CA LEU A 183 -32.33 12.20 -3.84
C LEU A 183 -31.11 11.37 -3.44
N ALA A 184 -31.06 10.08 -3.78
CA ALA A 184 -29.93 9.21 -3.48
C ALA A 184 -28.73 9.34 -4.42
N ALA A 185 -28.81 10.15 -5.48
CA ALA A 185 -27.70 10.34 -6.41
C ALA A 185 -26.48 10.92 -5.68
N THR A 186 -25.27 10.51 -6.06
CA THR A 186 -24.04 11.13 -5.55
C THR A 186 -24.04 12.62 -5.87
N MET A 187 -24.55 12.99 -7.03
CA MET A 187 -24.69 14.38 -7.42
C MET A 187 -25.84 15.12 -6.71
N PHE A 188 -26.64 14.56 -5.81
CA PHE A 188 -27.67 15.35 -5.10
C PHE A 188 -27.05 16.48 -4.26
N GLN A 189 -27.63 17.70 -4.30
CA GLN A 189 -26.97 18.93 -3.82
C GLN A 189 -26.79 19.06 -2.30
N ALA A 190 -27.22 18.07 -1.51
CA ALA A 190 -27.19 18.14 -0.05
C ALA A 190 -26.96 16.76 0.59
N THR A 191 -25.99 16.69 1.48
CA THR A 191 -25.83 15.57 2.42
C THR A 191 -25.92 16.09 3.86
N LYS A 192 -26.15 15.21 4.82
CA LYS A 192 -26.25 15.52 6.25
C LYS A 192 -25.00 15.06 7.00
N LEU A 193 -24.81 15.61 8.21
CA LEU A 193 -23.82 15.10 9.15
C LEU A 193 -24.07 13.61 9.40
N ASN A 194 -22.97 12.86 9.52
CA ASN A 194 -22.96 11.42 9.74
C ASN A 194 -23.59 10.55 8.63
N SER A 195 -23.76 11.11 7.41
CA SER A 195 -24.13 10.36 6.21
C SER A 195 -22.91 9.88 5.43
N THR A 196 -22.99 8.66 4.92
CA THR A 196 -22.14 8.12 3.84
C THR A 196 -22.98 7.68 2.64
N LEU A 197 -24.29 8.00 2.63
CA LEU A 197 -25.24 7.46 1.67
C LEU A 197 -24.90 7.87 0.24
N GLU A 198 -24.37 9.09 0.06
CA GLU A 198 -24.10 9.71 -1.22
C GLU A 198 -22.68 9.37 -1.76
N SER A 199 -21.84 8.64 -1.02
CA SER A 199 -20.49 8.16 -1.44
C SER A 199 -20.46 7.18 -2.63
N ARG A 200 -21.64 6.73 -3.08
CA ARG A 200 -21.81 5.67 -4.08
C ARG A 200 -22.77 6.11 -5.17
N LEU A 201 -22.26 6.06 -6.40
CA LEU A 201 -22.98 6.39 -7.63
C LEU A 201 -24.26 5.58 -7.76
N THR A 202 -25.33 6.24 -8.17
CA THR A 202 -26.60 5.65 -8.59
C THR A 202 -26.64 5.46 -10.11
N ALA A 203 -27.71 4.86 -10.61
CA ALA A 203 -27.98 4.77 -12.04
C ALA A 203 -27.99 6.15 -12.74
N ASP A 204 -28.38 7.23 -12.05
CA ASP A 204 -28.37 8.61 -12.57
C ASP A 204 -26.94 9.11 -12.82
N ASP A 205 -26.07 8.96 -11.83
CA ASP A 205 -24.65 9.35 -11.90
C ASP A 205 -23.89 8.50 -12.94
N ILE A 206 -24.27 7.22 -13.08
CA ILE A 206 -23.75 6.30 -14.10
C ILE A 206 -24.27 6.67 -15.50
N ALA A 207 -25.55 7.04 -15.64
CA ALA A 207 -26.14 7.48 -16.91
C ALA A 207 -25.50 8.79 -17.39
N PHE A 208 -25.22 9.73 -16.49
CA PHE A 208 -24.39 10.91 -16.75
C PHE A 208 -23.05 10.51 -17.38
N ALA A 209 -22.22 9.75 -16.64
CA ALA A 209 -20.87 9.39 -17.06
C ALA A 209 -20.86 8.60 -18.37
N THR A 210 -21.83 7.69 -18.54
CA THR A 210 -22.00 6.87 -19.75
C THR A 210 -22.45 7.69 -20.95
N SER A 211 -23.33 8.69 -20.76
CA SER A 211 -23.82 9.53 -21.84
C SER A 211 -22.75 10.49 -22.39
N LEU A 212 -21.90 11.02 -21.50
CA LEU A 212 -20.93 12.06 -21.83
C LEU A 212 -19.54 11.50 -22.19
N TYR A 213 -19.17 10.35 -21.63
CA TYR A 213 -17.89 9.66 -21.85
C TYR A 213 -18.08 8.17 -22.21
N PRO A 214 -18.91 7.84 -23.22
CA PRO A 214 -19.29 6.45 -23.52
C PRO A 214 -18.09 5.59 -23.92
N ARG A 215 -17.96 4.41 -23.31
CA ARG A 215 -17.11 3.35 -23.86
C ARG A 215 -17.73 2.84 -25.17
N GLN A 216 -16.87 2.51 -26.14
CA GLN A 216 -17.29 2.10 -27.48
C GLN A 216 -18.33 0.96 -27.43
N GLY A 217 -19.46 1.16 -28.12
CA GLY A 217 -20.54 0.18 -28.24
C GLY A 217 -21.56 0.16 -27.08
N VAL A 218 -21.25 0.76 -25.91
CA VAL A 218 -22.12 0.68 -24.72
C VAL A 218 -23.47 1.36 -24.93
N LEU A 219 -23.53 2.50 -25.61
CA LEU A 219 -24.80 3.20 -25.86
C LEU A 219 -25.80 2.40 -26.72
N ALA A 220 -25.35 1.37 -27.44
CA ALA A 220 -26.25 0.46 -28.17
C ALA A 220 -26.85 -0.64 -27.27
N GLN A 221 -26.35 -0.81 -26.06
CA GLN A 221 -26.86 -1.73 -25.04
C GLN A 221 -27.91 -1.07 -24.12
N LEU A 222 -28.02 0.26 -24.20
CA LEU A 222 -28.92 1.10 -23.41
C LEU A 222 -29.99 1.71 -24.33
N GLY A 223 -31.10 2.13 -23.75
CA GLY A 223 -32.14 2.88 -24.43
C GLY A 223 -32.06 4.39 -24.18
N GLN A 224 -32.96 5.12 -24.81
CA GLN A 224 -33.17 6.56 -24.58
C GLN A 224 -34.67 6.87 -24.51
N ILE A 225 -35.05 7.76 -23.61
CA ILE A 225 -36.41 8.33 -23.56
C ILE A 225 -36.30 9.78 -24.03
N THR A 226 -36.99 10.11 -25.11
CA THR A 226 -37.03 11.45 -25.71
C THR A 226 -38.45 11.98 -25.64
N GLY A 227 -38.64 13.31 -25.68
CA GLY A 227 -39.99 13.83 -25.69
C GLY A 227 -40.11 15.33 -25.57
N SER A 228 -41.34 15.78 -25.35
CA SER A 228 -41.66 17.18 -25.09
C SER A 228 -42.51 17.31 -23.83
N LEU A 229 -42.14 18.23 -22.95
CA LEU A 229 -42.93 18.70 -21.83
C LEU A 229 -43.65 19.99 -22.24
N LEU A 230 -44.97 19.89 -22.37
CA LEU A 230 -45.84 20.99 -22.80
C LEU A 230 -46.89 21.24 -21.71
N SER A 231 -47.46 22.44 -21.70
CA SER A 231 -48.71 22.67 -20.98
C SER A 231 -49.88 22.00 -21.70
N THR A 232 -51.01 21.81 -21.03
CA THR A 232 -52.27 21.37 -21.66
C THR A 232 -52.77 22.33 -22.76
N GLY A 233 -52.27 23.58 -22.80
CA GLY A 233 -52.46 24.53 -23.89
C GLY A 233 -51.46 24.41 -25.05
N GLY A 234 -50.55 23.43 -25.01
CA GLY A 234 -49.53 23.18 -26.03
C GLY A 234 -48.29 24.07 -25.98
N ALA A 235 -48.14 24.92 -24.96
CA ALA A 235 -46.96 25.78 -24.82
C ALA A 235 -45.78 25.01 -24.19
N PRO A 236 -44.53 25.20 -24.66
CA PRO A 236 -43.37 24.51 -24.11
C PRO A 236 -43.05 24.95 -22.68
N ILE A 237 -42.74 23.99 -21.82
CA ILE A 237 -42.34 24.22 -20.44
C ILE A 237 -40.82 24.09 -20.36
N PHE A 238 -40.14 25.19 -20.03
CA PHE A 238 -38.69 25.22 -19.85
C PHE A 238 -38.32 24.83 -18.42
N GLY A 239 -37.41 23.87 -18.27
CA GLY A 239 -36.76 23.59 -16.99
C GLY A 239 -37.56 22.75 -15.99
N GLY A 240 -38.58 22.02 -16.46
CA GLY A 240 -39.18 20.94 -15.68
C GLY A 240 -38.23 19.74 -15.58
N LEU A 241 -38.08 19.21 -14.37
CA LEU A 241 -37.29 18.02 -14.03
C LEU A 241 -38.06 16.79 -14.52
N VAL A 242 -37.49 15.99 -15.43
CA VAL A 242 -38.15 14.83 -16.03
C VAL A 242 -37.47 13.56 -15.55
N VAL A 243 -38.21 12.64 -14.93
CA VAL A 243 -37.65 11.43 -14.32
C VAL A 243 -38.30 10.18 -14.92
N ALA A 244 -37.47 9.20 -15.25
CA ALA A 244 -37.89 7.84 -15.53
C ALA A 244 -37.52 6.94 -14.33
N VAL A 245 -38.49 6.22 -13.77
CA VAL A 245 -38.27 5.28 -12.66
C VAL A 245 -38.87 3.91 -12.95
N ASP A 246 -38.06 2.85 -12.83
CA ASP A 246 -38.52 1.48 -13.03
C ASP A 246 -39.25 0.98 -11.77
N PRO A 247 -40.52 0.54 -11.85
CA PRO A 247 -41.31 0.19 -10.69
C PRO A 247 -40.86 -1.11 -10.02
N ASN A 248 -40.18 -1.99 -10.75
CA ASN A 248 -39.76 -3.31 -10.29
C ASN A 248 -38.40 -3.25 -9.59
N THR A 249 -37.47 -2.46 -10.13
CA THR A 249 -36.11 -2.34 -9.60
C THR A 249 -35.94 -1.14 -8.68
N GLY A 250 -36.63 -0.02 -8.98
CA GLY A 250 -36.44 1.27 -8.31
C GLY A 250 -35.31 2.12 -8.88
N VAL A 251 -34.68 1.64 -9.97
CA VAL A 251 -33.72 2.40 -10.78
C VAL A 251 -34.40 3.65 -11.31
N ALA A 252 -33.87 4.81 -10.92
CA ALA A 252 -34.33 6.12 -11.36
C ALA A 252 -33.21 6.85 -12.12
N VAL A 253 -33.58 7.47 -13.25
CA VAL A 253 -32.69 8.22 -14.15
C VAL A 253 -33.50 9.40 -14.72
N GLY A 254 -33.03 10.65 -14.61
CA GLY A 254 -33.83 11.82 -15.02
C GLY A 254 -33.05 12.94 -15.69
N ASN A 255 -33.68 13.74 -16.56
CA ASN A 255 -33.06 14.91 -17.19
C ASN A 255 -33.89 16.19 -16.96
N ILE A 256 -33.68 17.25 -17.74
CA ILE A 256 -34.48 18.48 -17.69
C ILE A 256 -34.98 18.88 -19.08
N SER A 257 -36.10 19.58 -19.15
CA SER A 257 -36.65 20.13 -20.40
C SER A 257 -35.95 21.41 -20.87
N GLY A 258 -35.69 21.49 -22.17
CA GLY A 258 -35.12 22.63 -22.88
C GLY A 258 -36.10 23.78 -23.08
N ARG A 259 -35.65 24.88 -23.69
CA ARG A 259 -36.45 26.11 -23.88
C ARG A 259 -37.63 25.94 -24.84
N ASP A 260 -37.55 24.91 -25.68
CA ASP A 260 -38.55 24.38 -26.59
C ASP A 260 -39.41 23.26 -25.95
N GLY A 261 -39.23 22.99 -24.66
CA GLY A 261 -39.88 21.90 -23.93
C GLY A 261 -39.31 20.52 -24.23
N ALA A 262 -38.34 20.39 -25.16
CA ALA A 262 -37.78 19.11 -25.53
C ALA A 262 -36.87 18.55 -24.42
N PHE A 263 -36.94 17.25 -24.17
CA PHE A 263 -36.04 16.56 -23.24
C PHE A 263 -35.50 15.26 -23.82
N THR A 264 -34.40 14.80 -23.25
CA THR A 264 -33.83 13.47 -23.53
C THR A 264 -33.21 12.96 -22.24
N ILE A 265 -33.62 11.76 -21.84
CA ILE A 265 -32.97 10.97 -20.80
C ILE A 265 -32.09 9.95 -21.56
N PRO A 266 -30.78 10.22 -21.74
CA PRO A 266 -29.87 9.29 -22.41
C PRO A 266 -29.45 8.14 -21.49
N ALA A 267 -28.92 7.07 -22.09
CA ALA A 267 -28.27 5.97 -21.37
C ALA A 267 -29.14 5.26 -20.31
N VAL A 268 -30.45 5.15 -20.56
CA VAL A 268 -31.40 4.48 -19.67
C VAL A 268 -31.26 2.95 -19.84
N PRO A 269 -31.15 2.16 -18.76
CA PRO A 269 -31.14 0.69 -18.87
C PRO A 269 -32.40 0.13 -19.55
N PRO A 270 -32.33 -1.05 -20.19
CA PRO A 270 -33.53 -1.77 -20.61
C PRO A 270 -34.40 -2.12 -19.40
N GLY A 271 -35.70 -1.84 -19.46
CA GLY A 271 -36.60 -1.91 -18.31
C GLY A 271 -38.01 -1.46 -18.64
N THR A 272 -38.82 -1.23 -17.62
CA THR A 272 -40.17 -0.64 -17.77
C THR A 272 -40.26 0.55 -16.85
N TYR A 273 -40.64 1.73 -17.34
CA TYR A 273 -40.49 2.98 -16.60
C TYR A 273 -41.80 3.74 -16.47
N TYR A 274 -42.15 4.18 -15.26
CA TYR A 274 -42.98 5.36 -15.11
C TYR A 274 -42.15 6.57 -15.52
N VAL A 275 -42.72 7.47 -16.33
CA VAL A 275 -42.06 8.72 -16.70
C VAL A 275 -42.95 9.89 -16.28
N TYR A 276 -42.37 10.84 -15.58
CA TYR A 276 -43.07 12.01 -15.06
C TYR A 276 -42.21 13.27 -15.14
N ALA A 277 -42.83 14.44 -15.01
CA ALA A 277 -42.14 15.70 -14.91
C ALA A 277 -42.68 16.56 -13.76
N GLU A 278 -41.78 17.16 -13.00
CA GLU A 278 -42.05 18.01 -11.83
C GLU A 278 -41.39 19.39 -11.96
N PRO A 279 -41.99 20.45 -11.39
CA PRO A 279 -41.38 21.78 -11.31
C PRO A 279 -40.23 21.79 -10.30
N ALA A 280 -39.24 22.65 -10.52
CA ALA A 280 -38.17 22.89 -9.56
C ALA A 280 -38.65 23.82 -8.42
N ASP A 281 -39.63 23.38 -7.62
CA ASP A 281 -40.17 24.11 -6.46
C ASP A 281 -39.91 23.42 -5.10
N GLY A 282 -39.34 22.21 -5.09
CA GLY A 282 -38.92 21.48 -3.90
C GLY A 282 -38.99 19.95 -4.12
N PRO A 283 -38.04 19.14 -3.60
CA PRO A 283 -36.89 19.49 -2.77
C PRO A 283 -35.73 20.13 -3.54
N VAL A 284 -35.78 20.16 -4.88
CA VAL A 284 -34.83 20.85 -5.75
C VAL A 284 -35.50 22.12 -6.31
N GLY A 285 -35.02 23.29 -5.90
CA GLY A 285 -35.57 24.60 -6.30
C GLY A 285 -34.83 25.27 -7.48
N LEU A 286 -35.24 26.47 -7.89
CA LEU A 286 -34.52 27.28 -8.90
C LEU A 286 -33.12 27.73 -8.46
N ALA A 287 -32.93 28.01 -7.17
CA ALA A 287 -31.60 28.22 -6.58
C ALA A 287 -30.80 26.90 -6.50
N ASN A 288 -31.42 25.81 -6.92
CA ASN A 288 -30.86 24.53 -7.27
C ASN A 288 -31.08 24.27 -8.80
N LEU A 289 -30.91 25.24 -9.74
CA LEU A 289 -30.74 24.99 -11.19
C LEU A 289 -29.61 25.76 -11.89
N PRO A 290 -28.69 25.15 -12.71
CA PRO A 290 -27.52 25.80 -13.31
C PRO A 290 -27.86 27.12 -13.99
N ALA A 291 -26.94 28.09 -14.05
CA ALA A 291 -27.23 29.45 -14.53
C ALA A 291 -28.01 29.54 -15.87
N TYR A 292 -27.82 28.59 -16.81
CA TYR A 292 -28.61 28.47 -18.04
C TYR A 292 -30.13 28.32 -17.82
N PHE A 293 -30.51 27.66 -16.72
CA PHE A 293 -31.87 27.31 -16.26
C PHE A 293 -32.43 28.28 -15.20
N ALA A 294 -31.78 29.40 -14.90
CA ALA A 294 -32.27 30.38 -13.91
C ALA A 294 -33.65 30.99 -14.24
N GLY A 295 -34.14 30.83 -15.48
CA GLY A 295 -35.48 31.25 -15.94
C GLY A 295 -36.46 30.10 -16.14
N SER A 296 -36.27 28.96 -15.47
CA SER A 296 -37.16 27.79 -15.56
C SER A 296 -38.56 28.09 -15.02
N GLN A 297 -39.57 27.46 -15.62
CA GLN A 297 -40.96 27.59 -15.20
C GLN A 297 -41.23 26.68 -14.01
N THR A 298 -41.83 27.21 -12.93
CA THR A 298 -42.28 26.41 -11.77
C THR A 298 -43.79 26.42 -11.58
N ALA A 299 -44.52 27.19 -12.40
CA ALA A 299 -45.97 27.30 -12.35
C ALA A 299 -46.65 26.26 -13.28
N PHE A 300 -46.34 24.98 -13.06
CA PHE A 300 -47.08 23.85 -13.64
C PHE A 300 -47.21 22.71 -12.61
N GLN A 301 -48.28 21.92 -12.73
CA GLN A 301 -48.51 20.74 -11.87
C GLN A 301 -47.67 19.54 -12.33
N THR A 302 -47.15 18.77 -11.37
CA THR A 302 -46.43 17.53 -11.66
C THR A 302 -47.31 16.53 -12.42
N VAL A 303 -46.78 16.03 -13.54
CA VAL A 303 -47.52 15.22 -14.52
C VAL A 303 -46.82 13.89 -14.78
N PHE A 304 -47.58 12.81 -14.77
CA PHE A 304 -47.15 11.47 -15.20
C PHE A 304 -47.61 11.20 -16.63
N LEU A 305 -46.87 10.36 -17.36
CA LEU A 305 -47.34 9.78 -18.61
C LEU A 305 -48.67 9.05 -18.37
N GLY A 306 -49.62 9.20 -19.29
CA GLY A 306 -51.02 8.82 -19.04
C GLY A 306 -51.71 9.90 -18.19
N SER A 307 -51.76 9.70 -16.86
CA SER A 307 -52.33 10.67 -15.92
C SER A 307 -51.75 10.53 -14.52
N SER A 308 -51.83 11.56 -13.68
CA SER A 308 -51.34 11.51 -12.28
C SER A 308 -52.17 10.60 -11.36
N GLY A 309 -53.44 10.33 -11.70
CA GLY A 309 -54.30 9.38 -10.98
C GLY A 309 -54.07 7.92 -11.39
N ALA A 310 -53.75 7.70 -12.66
CA ALA A 310 -53.38 6.41 -13.24
C ALA A 310 -52.15 6.57 -14.17
N PRO A 311 -50.93 6.53 -13.61
CA PRO A 311 -49.70 6.61 -14.39
C PRO A 311 -49.51 5.40 -15.32
N GLU A 312 -49.06 5.65 -16.54
CA GLU A 312 -48.70 4.64 -17.54
C GLU A 312 -47.19 4.37 -17.53
N THR A 313 -46.80 3.18 -18.00
CA THR A 313 -45.39 2.77 -18.10
C THR A 313 -44.93 2.62 -19.55
N VAL A 314 -43.67 2.93 -19.79
CA VAL A 314 -42.97 2.72 -21.07
C VAL A 314 -42.03 1.53 -20.94
N ALA A 315 -42.19 0.52 -21.80
CA ALA A 315 -41.22 -0.57 -21.93
C ALA A 315 -40.08 -0.18 -22.88
N LEU A 316 -38.84 -0.22 -22.40
CA LEU A 316 -37.63 0.20 -23.12
C LEU A 316 -36.68 -0.97 -23.35
N THR A 317 -36.21 -1.14 -24.59
CA THR A 317 -35.23 -2.17 -24.96
C THR A 317 -33.89 -1.58 -25.39
N ALA A 318 -32.84 -2.40 -25.41
CA ALA A 318 -31.48 -1.97 -25.77
C ALA A 318 -31.42 -1.38 -27.19
N GLY A 319 -30.78 -0.22 -27.34
CA GLY A 319 -30.67 0.51 -28.61
C GLY A 319 -31.94 1.24 -29.04
N GLN A 320 -33.04 1.13 -28.29
CA GLN A 320 -34.31 1.78 -28.61
C GLN A 320 -34.30 3.25 -28.14
N SER A 321 -34.83 4.14 -28.98
CA SER A 321 -35.22 5.49 -28.56
C SER A 321 -36.74 5.60 -28.59
N ILE A 322 -37.35 6.00 -27.48
CA ILE A 322 -38.82 6.10 -27.35
C ILE A 322 -39.21 7.57 -27.21
N PRO A 323 -40.02 8.12 -28.15
CA PRO A 323 -40.61 9.44 -28.01
C PRO A 323 -41.87 9.38 -27.15
N ILE A 324 -42.01 10.32 -26.21
CA ILE A 324 -43.22 10.53 -25.40
C ILE A 324 -43.63 12.02 -25.36
N THR A 325 -44.81 12.31 -24.83
CA THR A 325 -45.27 13.68 -24.57
C THR A 325 -45.88 13.75 -23.17
N LEU A 326 -45.49 14.76 -22.40
CA LEU A 326 -46.03 15.05 -21.07
C LEU A 326 -46.80 16.37 -21.14
N LEU A 327 -48.05 16.38 -20.66
CA LEU A 327 -48.99 17.50 -20.76
C LEU A 327 -49.35 18.02 -19.37
N ALA A 328 -48.57 18.96 -18.84
CA ALA A 328 -48.78 19.50 -17.50
C ALA A 328 -49.90 20.55 -17.46
N VAL A 329 -50.69 20.56 -16.38
CA VAL A 329 -51.66 21.64 -16.13
C VAL A 329 -50.90 22.90 -15.71
N ALA A 330 -51.19 24.03 -16.34
CA ALA A 330 -50.58 25.31 -15.99
C ALA A 330 -51.16 25.88 -14.69
N GLY A 331 -50.29 26.44 -13.84
CA GLY A 331 -50.61 26.93 -12.50
C GLY A 331 -49.65 26.38 -11.44
N PRO A 332 -49.50 27.04 -10.28
CA PRO A 332 -48.59 26.57 -9.24
C PRO A 332 -49.01 25.18 -8.72
N PRO A 333 -48.05 24.26 -8.48
CA PRO A 333 -48.34 22.93 -7.95
C PRO A 333 -49.01 23.01 -6.58
N THR A 334 -50.12 22.28 -6.40
CA THR A 334 -50.89 22.26 -5.16
C THR A 334 -50.33 21.26 -4.14
N MET A 335 -49.54 20.28 -4.59
CA MET A 335 -48.82 19.33 -3.76
C MET A 335 -47.31 19.45 -3.97
N ASN A 336 -46.52 19.29 -2.90
CA ASN A 336 -45.06 19.19 -2.96
C ASN A 336 -44.55 18.28 -1.83
N THR A 337 -43.56 17.44 -2.11
CA THR A 337 -42.86 16.60 -1.14
C THR A 337 -41.49 17.20 -0.79
N GLU A 338 -41.43 17.97 0.29
CA GLU A 338 -40.28 18.85 0.58
C GLU A 338 -39.20 18.18 1.45
N ILE A 339 -39.61 17.37 2.43
CA ILE A 339 -38.74 16.78 3.45
C ILE A 339 -39.20 15.35 3.74
N ALA A 340 -38.24 14.45 3.95
CA ALA A 340 -38.50 13.10 4.41
C ALA A 340 -37.66 12.73 5.65
N ALA A 341 -38.15 11.75 6.40
CA ALA A 341 -37.50 11.19 7.58
C ALA A 341 -37.85 9.70 7.69
N THR A 342 -36.94 8.92 8.27
CA THR A 342 -37.20 7.51 8.61
C THR A 342 -36.98 7.27 10.09
N THR A 343 -37.83 6.46 10.72
CA THR A 343 -37.71 6.15 12.15
C THR A 343 -38.13 4.71 12.42
N THR A 344 -37.89 4.22 13.63
CA THR A 344 -38.39 2.90 14.04
C THR A 344 -39.93 2.87 13.98
N VAL A 345 -40.54 1.70 13.76
CA VAL A 345 -42.01 1.59 13.67
C VAL A 345 -42.67 2.13 14.95
N GLY A 346 -43.53 3.14 14.81
CA GLY A 346 -44.14 3.86 15.93
C GLY A 346 -43.24 4.89 16.65
N GLY A 347 -41.97 5.03 16.27
CA GLY A 347 -41.01 5.97 16.87
C GLY A 347 -41.35 7.45 16.66
N SER A 348 -40.94 8.31 17.59
CA SER A 348 -41.16 9.76 17.52
C SER A 348 -39.93 10.58 17.12
N ASP A 349 -38.75 9.95 17.06
CA ASP A 349 -37.52 10.64 16.64
C ASP A 349 -37.49 10.78 15.12
N LEU A 350 -37.55 12.04 14.67
CA LEU A 350 -37.44 12.46 13.28
C LEU A 350 -36.31 13.51 13.13
N SER A 351 -35.31 13.48 14.03
CA SER A 351 -34.14 14.38 13.98
C SER A 351 -33.30 14.22 12.71
N ASN A 352 -33.48 13.11 12.00
CA ASN A 352 -32.85 12.84 10.71
C ASN A 352 -33.61 13.43 9.49
N ALA A 353 -34.68 14.20 9.72
CA ALA A 353 -35.51 14.80 8.68
C ALA A 353 -34.72 15.79 7.81
N PHE A 354 -34.64 15.50 6.50
CA PHE A 354 -34.04 16.41 5.51
C PHE A 354 -34.59 16.14 4.10
N ALA A 355 -34.18 16.97 3.15
CA ALA A 355 -34.64 16.94 1.77
C ALA A 355 -34.01 15.82 0.90
N GLY A 356 -33.11 15.01 1.46
CA GLY A 356 -32.33 14.00 0.75
C GLY A 356 -32.63 12.54 1.16
N PRO A 357 -31.71 11.61 0.86
CA PRO A 357 -31.99 10.18 0.88
C PRO A 357 -32.08 9.63 2.31
N GLN A 358 -33.00 8.70 2.49
CA GLN A 358 -33.21 8.01 3.75
C GLN A 358 -32.64 6.59 3.67
N ALA A 359 -31.93 6.19 4.73
CA ALA A 359 -31.39 4.84 4.84
C ALA A 359 -32.51 3.84 5.12
N ALA A 360 -32.39 2.66 4.51
CA ALA A 360 -33.20 1.49 4.81
C ALA A 360 -32.32 0.24 4.68
N HIS A 361 -32.56 -0.81 5.48
CA HIS A 361 -31.77 -2.03 5.43
C HIS A 361 -32.63 -3.26 5.07
N PRO A 362 -32.11 -4.27 4.34
CA PRO A 362 -32.83 -5.52 4.12
C PRO A 362 -33.25 -6.18 5.44
N ALA A 363 -34.49 -6.66 5.46
CA ALA A 363 -35.22 -7.14 6.65
C ALA A 363 -35.69 -6.06 7.66
N ASP A 364 -35.52 -4.76 7.38
CA ASP A 364 -36.11 -3.70 8.20
C ASP A 364 -37.64 -3.68 8.10
N ALA A 365 -38.25 -3.22 9.19
CA ALA A 365 -39.50 -2.49 9.16
C ALA A 365 -39.24 -1.12 9.79
N LEU A 366 -39.56 -0.05 9.07
CA LEU A 366 -39.35 1.34 9.50
C LEU A 366 -40.57 2.20 9.14
N ASP A 367 -40.78 3.28 9.87
CA ASP A 367 -41.78 4.28 9.48
C ASP A 367 -41.12 5.35 8.63
N LEU A 368 -41.57 5.46 7.38
CA LEU A 368 -41.25 6.56 6.48
C LEU A 368 -42.25 7.70 6.72
N VAL A 369 -41.73 8.90 6.94
CA VAL A 369 -42.50 10.14 7.07
C VAL A 369 -42.10 11.07 5.94
N ILE A 370 -43.09 11.63 5.25
CA ILE A 370 -42.93 12.60 4.16
C ILE A 370 -43.75 13.83 4.50
N ALA A 371 -43.19 15.02 4.37
CA ALA A 371 -43.84 16.28 4.72
C ALA A 371 -43.64 17.36 3.65
N GLY A 372 -44.66 18.19 3.45
CA GLY A 372 -44.68 19.25 2.43
C GLY A 372 -46.10 19.73 2.10
N ARG A 373 -46.20 20.79 1.30
CA ARG A 373 -47.47 21.42 0.91
C ARG A 373 -48.47 20.41 0.32
N GLY A 374 -49.74 20.52 0.71
CA GLY A 374 -50.87 19.76 0.13
C GLY A 374 -50.98 18.29 0.55
N LEU A 375 -50.02 17.75 1.31
CA LEU A 375 -50.05 16.37 1.80
C LEU A 375 -51.11 16.12 2.89
N ASP A 376 -51.81 17.16 3.36
CA ASP A 376 -53.01 17.07 4.20
C ASP A 376 -54.32 16.87 3.41
N ASN A 377 -54.30 16.92 2.07
CA ASN A 377 -55.49 16.72 1.23
C ASN A 377 -56.20 15.38 1.52
N PRO A 378 -57.45 15.38 2.03
CA PRO A 378 -58.16 14.16 2.45
C PRO A 378 -58.46 13.17 1.31
N ALA A 379 -58.35 13.58 0.03
CA ALA A 379 -58.44 12.68 -1.11
C ALA A 379 -57.28 11.66 -1.18
N ILE A 380 -56.12 11.97 -0.60
CA ILE A 380 -54.99 11.04 -0.54
C ILE A 380 -55.33 9.88 0.42
N GLN A 381 -55.41 8.66 -0.11
CA GLN A 381 -55.68 7.44 0.65
C GLN A 381 -54.45 6.51 0.62
N GLU A 382 -54.47 5.42 1.39
CA GLU A 382 -53.37 4.42 1.33
C GLU A 382 -53.21 3.84 -0.09
N SER A 383 -54.30 3.68 -0.85
CA SER A 383 -54.29 3.27 -2.27
C SER A 383 -53.78 4.34 -3.25
N SER A 384 -53.63 5.60 -2.80
CA SER A 384 -52.94 6.66 -3.55
C SER A 384 -51.42 6.47 -3.54
N LEU A 385 -50.89 5.76 -2.54
CA LEU A 385 -49.46 5.54 -2.36
C LEU A 385 -48.98 4.38 -3.24
N LEU A 386 -47.88 4.59 -3.94
CA LEU A 386 -47.18 3.61 -4.74
C LEU A 386 -45.70 3.65 -4.38
N LEU A 387 -45.27 2.69 -3.56
CA LEU A 387 -43.87 2.49 -3.25
C LEU A 387 -43.23 1.65 -4.36
N VAL A 388 -42.13 2.15 -4.90
CA VAL A 388 -41.40 1.62 -6.05
C VAL A 388 -40.02 1.19 -5.60
N GLY A 389 -39.59 -0.01 -6.02
CA GLY A 389 -38.27 -0.55 -5.73
C GLY A 389 -38.30 -2.04 -5.37
N ALA A 390 -37.27 -2.76 -5.78
CA ALA A 390 -37.20 -4.20 -5.59
C ALA A 390 -37.23 -4.57 -4.10
N GLY A 391 -38.22 -5.38 -3.70
CA GLY A 391 -38.32 -5.86 -2.33
C GLY A 391 -38.79 -4.83 -1.30
N LEU A 392 -39.37 -3.71 -1.73
CA LEU A 392 -40.02 -2.73 -0.85
C LEU A 392 -41.54 -2.93 -0.83
N ARG A 393 -42.19 -2.76 0.33
CA ARG A 393 -43.65 -2.76 0.44
C ARG A 393 -44.15 -1.84 1.55
N ILE A 394 -45.30 -1.19 1.34
CA ILE A 394 -46.03 -0.52 2.41
C ILE A 394 -46.81 -1.57 3.20
N LYS A 395 -46.72 -1.53 4.52
CA LYS A 395 -47.51 -2.38 5.41
C LYS A 395 -48.98 -1.93 5.41
N PRO A 396 -49.94 -2.78 5.04
CA PRO A 396 -51.35 -2.39 4.97
C PRO A 396 -51.90 -1.86 6.30
N GLY A 397 -52.68 -0.78 6.26
CA GLY A 397 -53.26 -0.13 7.44
C GLY A 397 -52.25 0.67 8.28
N SER A 398 -51.02 0.88 7.80
CA SER A 398 -50.02 1.70 8.49
C SER A 398 -50.13 3.20 8.17
N PHE A 399 -50.82 3.56 7.07
CA PHE A 399 -50.99 4.94 6.62
C PHE A 399 -51.61 5.87 7.70
N ARG A 400 -50.92 6.96 8.04
CA ARG A 400 -51.39 8.03 8.91
C ARG A 400 -51.10 9.39 8.28
N ARG A 401 -51.94 10.37 8.62
CA ARG A 401 -51.79 11.79 8.24
C ARG A 401 -51.64 12.62 9.51
N GLY A 402 -50.81 13.66 9.48
CA GLY A 402 -50.61 14.56 10.61
C GLY A 402 -49.54 15.61 10.34
N ASP A 403 -49.29 16.44 11.34
CA ASP A 403 -48.12 17.31 11.39
C ASP A 403 -47.01 16.59 12.15
N PHE A 404 -46.07 16.02 11.41
CA PHE A 404 -44.99 15.19 11.96
C PHE A 404 -43.63 15.89 11.96
N ILE A 405 -43.41 16.84 11.04
CA ILE A 405 -42.12 17.49 10.82
C ILE A 405 -42.35 19.01 10.80
N ALA A 406 -42.07 19.66 11.93
CA ALA A 406 -41.91 21.10 12.05
C ALA A 406 -43.06 21.98 11.49
N GLY A 407 -44.32 21.62 11.73
CA GLY A 407 -45.47 22.44 11.32
C GLY A 407 -46.00 22.13 9.92
N LYS A 408 -45.46 21.10 9.25
CA LYS A 408 -45.79 20.78 7.85
C LYS A 408 -46.80 19.62 7.75
N PRO A 409 -47.80 19.73 6.85
CA PRO A 409 -48.62 18.59 6.45
C PRO A 409 -47.76 17.38 6.07
N GLY A 410 -48.08 16.21 6.60
CA GLY A 410 -47.28 15.02 6.36
C GLY A 410 -48.06 13.71 6.38
N LEU A 411 -47.47 12.73 5.70
CA LEU A 411 -47.91 11.36 5.60
C LEU A 411 -46.88 10.46 6.29
N ARG A 412 -47.35 9.46 7.03
CA ARG A 412 -46.53 8.44 7.68
C ARG A 412 -47.02 7.06 7.27
N MET A 413 -46.11 6.16 6.96
CA MET A 413 -46.40 4.78 6.56
C MET A 413 -45.27 3.86 7.03
N THR A 414 -45.59 2.63 7.41
CA THR A 414 -44.57 1.62 7.70
C THR A 414 -44.12 0.99 6.37
N VAL A 415 -42.85 1.15 6.04
CA VAL A 415 -42.17 0.46 4.95
C VAL A 415 -41.53 -0.81 5.51
N GLU A 416 -41.79 -1.93 4.86
CA GLU A 416 -41.12 -3.20 5.12
C GLU A 416 -40.17 -3.50 3.95
N VAL A 417 -38.91 -3.80 4.28
CA VAL A 417 -37.84 -4.12 3.33
C VAL A 417 -37.59 -5.61 3.39
N THR A 418 -37.75 -6.33 2.28
CA THR A 418 -37.45 -7.77 2.24
C THR A 418 -35.95 -8.03 2.45
N ALA A 419 -35.61 -9.19 3.02
CA ALA A 419 -34.22 -9.62 3.20
C ALA A 419 -33.44 -9.78 1.87
N SER A 420 -34.15 -9.87 0.74
CA SER A 420 -33.62 -9.97 -0.61
C SER A 420 -33.66 -8.66 -1.40
N ALA A 421 -33.97 -7.52 -0.76
CA ALA A 421 -33.94 -6.22 -1.43
C ALA A 421 -32.50 -5.91 -1.91
N PRO A 422 -32.29 -5.59 -3.20
CA PRO A 422 -30.96 -5.32 -3.73
C PRO A 422 -30.41 -3.98 -3.22
N TYR A 423 -29.11 -3.78 -3.43
CA TYR A 423 -28.42 -2.52 -3.12
C TYR A 423 -28.77 -1.44 -4.17
N GLU A 424 -30.00 -0.93 -4.08
CA GLU A 424 -30.60 -0.03 -5.06
C GLU A 424 -31.36 1.12 -4.38
N THR A 425 -32.00 1.95 -5.20
CA THR A 425 -32.87 3.04 -4.77
C THR A 425 -34.34 2.64 -4.76
N GLY A 426 -35.12 3.25 -3.88
CA GLY A 426 -36.59 3.17 -3.86
C GLY A 426 -37.21 4.55 -4.00
N ALA A 427 -38.36 4.63 -4.67
CA ALA A 427 -39.13 5.85 -4.85
C ALA A 427 -40.52 5.72 -4.21
N ILE A 428 -41.10 6.85 -3.80
CA ILE A 428 -42.50 6.91 -3.36
C ILE A 428 -43.25 7.85 -4.30
N ILE A 429 -44.31 7.34 -4.90
CA ILE A 429 -45.22 8.08 -5.79
C ILE A 429 -46.56 8.22 -5.07
N ILE A 430 -47.07 9.44 -4.98
CA ILE A 430 -48.39 9.77 -4.43
C ILE A 430 -49.27 10.17 -5.61
N LYS A 431 -50.14 9.24 -6.01
CA LYS A 431 -51.13 9.44 -7.08
C LYS A 431 -52.27 10.32 -6.57
N GLY A 432 -52.70 11.28 -7.37
CA GLY A 432 -53.89 12.09 -7.10
C GLY A 432 -54.65 12.41 -8.39
N ASP A 433 -55.93 12.75 -8.25
CA ASP A 433 -56.88 12.75 -9.37
C ASP A 433 -56.51 13.74 -10.49
N THR A 434 -56.02 14.92 -10.12
CA THR A 434 -55.58 15.98 -11.06
C THR A 434 -54.08 16.26 -11.02
N GLU A 435 -53.42 15.94 -9.91
CA GLU A 435 -52.01 16.22 -9.65
C GLU A 435 -51.47 15.06 -8.79
N GLY A 436 -50.20 14.70 -8.98
CA GLY A 436 -49.52 13.67 -8.20
C GLY A 436 -48.07 14.09 -7.98
N VAL A 437 -47.40 13.53 -6.97
CA VAL A 437 -46.02 13.92 -6.60
C VAL A 437 -45.16 12.69 -6.35
N ALA A 438 -43.85 12.83 -6.49
CA ALA A 438 -42.92 11.74 -6.23
C ALA A 438 -41.68 12.23 -5.48
N MET A 439 -41.13 11.38 -4.62
CA MET A 439 -39.74 11.50 -4.19
C MET A 439 -38.99 10.32 -4.78
N SER A 440 -38.34 10.55 -5.93
CA SER A 440 -37.59 9.52 -6.64
C SER A 440 -36.21 9.33 -6.04
N ALA A 441 -35.81 8.06 -5.94
CA ALA A 441 -34.60 7.64 -5.24
C ALA A 441 -34.52 8.12 -3.77
N LEU A 442 -35.68 8.18 -3.09
CA LEU A 442 -35.79 8.58 -1.68
C LEU A 442 -35.16 7.58 -0.72
N LEU A 443 -35.45 6.28 -0.88
CA LEU A 443 -34.88 5.23 -0.04
C LEU A 443 -33.60 4.73 -0.69
N LYS A 444 -32.49 4.65 0.06
CA LYS A 444 -31.26 4.00 -0.39
C LYS A 444 -31.02 2.77 0.49
N ILE A 445 -30.97 1.59 -0.13
CA ILE A 445 -31.03 0.30 0.58
C ILE A 445 -29.62 -0.24 0.87
N PHE A 446 -29.31 -0.55 2.14
CA PHE A 446 -27.96 -0.97 2.60
C PHE A 446 -28.00 -2.26 3.44
N VAL A 447 -27.09 -3.21 3.24
CA VAL A 447 -26.88 -4.26 4.25
C VAL A 447 -26.09 -3.67 5.44
N ALA A 448 -26.58 -3.88 6.67
CA ALA A 448 -25.89 -3.46 7.88
C ALA A 448 -24.83 -4.49 8.31
N GLY A 449 -23.55 -4.11 8.25
CA GLY A 449 -22.44 -4.82 8.89
C GLY A 449 -22.06 -4.15 10.24
N PRO A 450 -21.61 -4.91 11.25
CA PRO A 450 -21.17 -4.34 12.54
C PRO A 450 -19.82 -3.61 12.35
N GLY A 451 -19.89 -2.30 12.17
CA GLY A 451 -18.84 -1.51 11.54
C GLY A 451 -19.07 -1.51 10.03
N GLY A 452 -19.36 -0.34 9.45
CA GLY A 452 -19.92 -0.21 8.10
C GLY A 452 -19.05 -0.82 6.99
N GLY A 453 -19.39 -2.03 6.54
CA GLY A 453 -18.72 -2.71 5.43
C GLY A 453 -19.27 -4.12 5.11
N GLY A 454 -19.55 -4.39 3.83
CA GLY A 454 -20.08 -5.66 3.27
C GLY A 454 -21.62 -5.69 3.14
N ALA A 455 -22.28 -6.24 2.10
CA ALA A 455 -21.89 -7.19 1.03
C ALA A 455 -22.94 -7.20 -0.13
N LEU A 456 -22.77 -7.66 -1.40
CA LEU A 456 -21.70 -7.74 -2.44
C LEU A 456 -22.36 -8.12 -3.82
N PRO A 457 -21.78 -7.81 -5.01
CA PRO A 457 -22.07 -8.49 -6.28
C PRO A 457 -20.88 -9.24 -6.93
N GLY A 458 -19.67 -9.23 -6.33
CA GLY A 458 -18.55 -10.08 -6.77
C GLY A 458 -18.12 -11.03 -5.66
N THR A 459 -17.97 -12.32 -5.97
CA THR A 459 -17.26 -13.27 -5.09
C THR A 459 -15.76 -13.21 -5.41
N LEU A 460 -14.95 -13.08 -4.37
CA LEU A 460 -13.49 -13.06 -4.46
C LEU A 460 -12.97 -14.08 -3.45
N THR A 461 -12.26 -15.08 -3.94
CA THR A 461 -11.53 -16.04 -3.11
C THR A 461 -10.04 -15.88 -3.31
N VAL A 462 -9.31 -16.06 -2.21
CA VAL A 462 -7.87 -16.32 -2.21
C VAL A 462 -7.63 -17.73 -1.72
N THR A 463 -6.65 -18.42 -2.29
CA THR A 463 -6.27 -19.76 -1.81
C THR A 463 -4.76 -19.96 -1.98
N PRO A 464 -4.04 -20.38 -0.93
CA PRO A 464 -4.50 -20.66 0.44
C PRO A 464 -4.81 -19.37 1.25
N SER A 465 -5.56 -19.51 2.35
CA SER A 465 -5.87 -18.41 3.28
C SER A 465 -4.78 -18.16 4.33
N SER A 466 -3.71 -18.94 4.32
CA SER A 466 -2.49 -18.67 5.09
C SER A 466 -1.26 -19.20 4.37
N LEU A 467 -0.11 -18.57 4.64
CA LEU A 467 1.21 -19.01 4.19
C LEU A 467 2.15 -19.12 5.39
N LYS A 468 3.10 -20.04 5.29
CA LYS A 468 4.17 -20.18 6.27
C LYS A 468 5.53 -20.27 5.59
N PHE A 469 6.42 -19.36 5.97
CA PHE A 469 7.82 -19.35 5.59
C PHE A 469 8.69 -19.73 6.78
N THR A 470 9.85 -20.31 6.50
CA THR A 470 10.90 -20.55 7.48
C THR A 470 12.22 -20.24 6.81
N GLY A 471 13.05 -19.43 7.46
CA GLY A 471 14.31 -18.94 6.91
C GLY A 471 15.31 -18.62 8.00
N LYS A 472 16.45 -18.06 7.60
CA LYS A 472 17.50 -17.57 8.49
C LYS A 472 17.76 -16.06 8.26
N PRO A 473 18.42 -15.34 9.17
CA PRO A 473 18.82 -13.95 8.94
C PRO A 473 19.58 -13.81 7.59
N GLY A 474 19.27 -12.76 6.84
CA GLY A 474 19.81 -12.49 5.51
C GLY A 474 19.35 -13.41 4.38
N SER A 475 18.26 -14.16 4.54
CA SER A 475 17.73 -15.04 3.48
C SER A 475 16.42 -14.55 2.87
N GLN A 476 16.27 -14.72 1.56
CA GLN A 476 14.99 -14.61 0.85
C GLN A 476 14.40 -16.01 0.64
N VAL A 477 13.13 -16.20 1.01
CA VAL A 477 12.43 -17.49 0.96
C VAL A 477 11.16 -17.35 0.12
N GLY A 478 10.97 -18.25 -0.84
CA GLY A 478 9.83 -18.27 -1.76
C GLY A 478 10.23 -18.66 -3.19
N PRO A 479 9.34 -18.52 -4.18
CA PRO A 479 7.97 -18.02 -4.03
C PRO A 479 7.03 -19.08 -3.43
N GLN A 480 6.05 -18.65 -2.62
CA GLN A 480 4.78 -19.36 -2.48
C GLN A 480 3.71 -18.63 -3.29
N THR A 481 2.63 -19.31 -3.66
CA THR A 481 1.61 -18.76 -4.56
C THR A 481 0.25 -18.62 -3.90
N ILE A 482 -0.45 -17.52 -4.17
CA ILE A 482 -1.87 -17.33 -3.86
C ILE A 482 -2.64 -17.28 -5.18
N ALA A 483 -3.60 -18.18 -5.37
CA ALA A 483 -4.58 -18.07 -6.45
C ALA A 483 -5.68 -17.09 -6.05
N VAL A 484 -6.08 -16.20 -6.98
CA VAL A 484 -7.18 -15.24 -6.81
C VAL A 484 -8.26 -15.56 -7.85
N GLY A 485 -9.49 -15.83 -7.40
CA GLY A 485 -10.50 -16.54 -8.21
C GLY A 485 -11.94 -15.99 -8.17
N GLU A 486 -12.86 -16.83 -8.65
CA GLU A 486 -14.31 -16.64 -8.80
C GLU A 486 -14.76 -15.64 -9.88
N THR A 487 -14.79 -14.33 -9.60
CA THR A 487 -15.40 -13.36 -10.53
C THR A 487 -14.45 -12.94 -11.65
N SER A 488 -14.42 -13.70 -12.76
CA SER A 488 -13.55 -13.42 -13.91
C SER A 488 -13.74 -12.00 -14.47
N GLY A 489 -12.63 -11.34 -14.85
CA GLY A 489 -12.61 -9.97 -15.36
C GLY A 489 -12.59 -8.88 -14.28
N LEU A 490 -12.66 -9.24 -13.00
CA LEU A 490 -12.64 -8.28 -11.90
C LEU A 490 -11.22 -7.81 -11.59
N ASN A 491 -10.99 -6.49 -11.60
CA ASN A 491 -9.72 -5.90 -11.17
C ASN A 491 -9.60 -5.94 -9.64
N PHE A 492 -8.40 -6.22 -9.13
CA PHE A 492 -8.11 -6.23 -7.70
C PHE A 492 -6.76 -5.58 -7.39
N SER A 493 -6.58 -5.17 -6.14
CA SER A 493 -5.34 -4.69 -5.56
C SER A 493 -4.92 -5.53 -4.36
N VAL A 494 -3.63 -5.46 -4.02
CA VAL A 494 -3.01 -6.18 -2.91
C VAL A 494 -2.34 -5.17 -1.99
N SER A 495 -2.73 -5.16 -0.72
CA SER A 495 -2.00 -4.44 0.34
C SER A 495 -1.33 -5.44 1.28
N ILE A 496 -0.24 -5.00 1.91
CA ILE A 496 0.59 -5.81 2.80
C ILE A 496 0.71 -5.05 4.11
N THR A 497 0.48 -5.74 5.23
CA THR A 497 0.78 -5.23 6.58
C THR A 497 1.64 -6.24 7.33
N THR A 498 2.56 -5.76 8.17
CA THR A 498 3.42 -6.58 9.02
C THR A 498 3.30 -6.11 10.46
N THR A 499 3.16 -7.03 11.41
CA THR A 499 3.00 -6.68 12.84
C THR A 499 4.32 -6.35 13.52
N SER A 500 5.43 -6.84 12.95
CA SER A 500 6.79 -6.71 13.47
C SER A 500 7.79 -6.94 12.33
N GLY A 501 9.03 -6.45 12.49
CA GLY A 501 10.13 -6.68 11.54
C GLY A 501 10.17 -5.79 10.29
N GLY A 502 9.25 -4.82 10.15
CA GLY A 502 9.24 -3.94 8.98
C GLY A 502 8.82 -4.64 7.68
N ASN A 503 9.38 -4.23 6.54
CA ASN A 503 8.89 -4.59 5.21
C ASN A 503 9.49 -5.91 4.66
N TRP A 504 9.45 -6.98 5.46
CA TRP A 504 10.00 -8.29 5.06
C TRP A 504 9.10 -9.10 4.11
N LEU A 505 7.85 -8.70 3.90
CA LEU A 505 6.87 -9.44 3.10
C LEU A 505 6.68 -8.77 1.73
N LEU A 506 6.97 -9.50 0.65
CA LEU A 506 6.85 -9.04 -0.73
C LEU A 506 5.81 -9.86 -1.49
N VAL A 507 4.93 -9.19 -2.23
CA VAL A 507 3.92 -9.82 -3.11
C VAL A 507 3.96 -9.18 -4.49
N THR A 508 3.79 -9.98 -5.54
CA THR A 508 3.76 -9.50 -6.92
C THR A 508 2.77 -10.34 -7.76
N PRO A 509 1.96 -9.73 -8.64
CA PRO A 509 1.76 -8.29 -8.83
C PRO A 509 0.93 -7.66 -7.68
N GLN A 510 1.05 -6.34 -7.47
CA GLN A 510 0.22 -5.61 -6.49
C GLN A 510 -1.16 -5.22 -7.03
N THR A 511 -1.38 -5.28 -8.33
CA THR A 511 -2.69 -5.14 -8.97
C THR A 511 -2.80 -6.13 -10.14
N SER A 512 -3.99 -6.70 -10.35
CA SER A 512 -4.25 -7.58 -11.50
C SER A 512 -5.75 -7.75 -11.74
N THR A 513 -6.11 -8.69 -12.62
CA THR A 513 -7.49 -9.03 -12.97
C THR A 513 -7.73 -10.52 -12.72
N VAL A 514 -8.87 -10.88 -12.12
CA VAL A 514 -9.25 -12.28 -11.84
C VAL A 514 -9.51 -13.04 -13.15
N PRO A 515 -9.07 -14.31 -13.30
CA PRO A 515 -8.24 -15.07 -12.36
C PRO A 515 -6.76 -14.69 -12.45
N ALA A 516 -6.09 -14.63 -11.30
CA ALA A 516 -4.67 -14.33 -11.20
C ALA A 516 -3.94 -15.27 -10.24
N THR A 517 -2.61 -15.29 -10.34
CA THR A 517 -1.72 -15.92 -9.36
C THR A 517 -0.74 -14.88 -8.84
N LEU A 518 -0.69 -14.71 -7.52
CA LEU A 518 0.27 -13.86 -6.82
C LEU A 518 1.46 -14.71 -6.40
N THR A 519 2.68 -14.21 -6.58
CA THR A 519 3.89 -14.77 -6.00
C THR A 519 4.27 -14.01 -4.74
N VAL A 520 4.56 -14.73 -3.66
CA VAL A 520 4.86 -14.20 -2.33
C VAL A 520 6.26 -14.64 -1.89
N PHE A 521 7.05 -13.70 -1.39
CA PHE A 521 8.37 -13.93 -0.81
C PHE A 521 8.45 -13.34 0.61
N ALA A 522 9.22 -13.99 1.47
CA ALA A 522 9.64 -13.46 2.76
C ALA A 522 11.16 -13.16 2.72
N ILE A 523 11.57 -11.98 3.19
CA ILE A 523 12.92 -11.43 3.04
C ILE A 523 13.46 -11.10 4.44
N ALA A 524 14.52 -11.78 4.88
CA ALA A 524 15.07 -11.69 6.22
C ALA A 524 16.34 -10.84 6.34
N ASP A 525 16.62 -9.95 5.38
CA ASP A 525 17.86 -9.16 5.25
C ASP A 525 18.45 -8.71 6.60
N ASP A 526 17.71 -7.89 7.35
CA ASP A 526 18.07 -7.39 8.68
C ASP A 526 17.18 -7.97 9.81
N LEU A 527 16.50 -9.11 9.59
CA LEU A 527 15.63 -9.72 10.60
C LEU A 527 16.44 -10.56 11.62
N PRO A 528 16.36 -10.25 12.92
CA PRO A 528 16.79 -11.18 13.98
C PRO A 528 16.01 -12.49 13.97
N THR A 529 16.43 -13.44 14.80
CA THR A 529 15.64 -14.65 15.05
C THR A 529 14.32 -14.33 15.75
N GLY A 530 13.22 -14.85 15.23
CA GLY A 530 11.88 -14.66 15.79
C GLY A 530 10.79 -15.12 14.85
N THR A 531 9.56 -15.18 15.35
CA THR A 531 8.36 -15.37 14.54
C THR A 531 7.79 -14.00 14.17
N TYR A 532 7.75 -13.72 12.88
CA TYR A 532 7.15 -12.52 12.31
C TYR A 532 5.77 -12.86 11.73
N SER A 533 4.83 -11.94 11.87
CA SER A 533 3.47 -12.09 11.33
C SER A 533 3.14 -10.93 10.40
N GLY A 534 2.53 -11.25 9.27
CA GLY A 534 2.07 -10.31 8.27
C GLY A 534 0.74 -10.76 7.69
N ARG A 535 0.07 -9.85 7.00
CA ARG A 535 -1.21 -10.10 6.35
C ARG A 535 -1.17 -9.50 4.96
N ILE A 536 -1.51 -10.33 3.98
CA ILE A 536 -1.76 -9.91 2.60
C ILE A 536 -3.27 -9.71 2.50
N THR A 537 -3.72 -8.52 2.14
CA THR A 537 -5.14 -8.23 1.91
C THR A 537 -5.36 -8.04 0.42
N VAL A 538 -6.16 -8.92 -0.19
CA VAL A 538 -6.57 -8.82 -1.59
C VAL A 538 -7.96 -8.20 -1.62
N SER A 539 -8.05 -7.00 -2.20
CA SER A 539 -9.26 -6.19 -2.26
C SER A 539 -9.68 -5.99 -3.70
N ALA A 540 -10.96 -6.24 -4.02
CA ALA A 540 -11.52 -5.92 -5.32
C ALA A 540 -12.78 -5.05 -5.17
N PRO A 541 -13.14 -4.20 -6.15
CA PRO A 541 -14.33 -3.39 -6.09
C PRO A 541 -15.56 -4.25 -5.86
N ASN A 542 -16.35 -3.89 -4.85
CA ASN A 542 -17.56 -4.61 -4.48
C ASN A 542 -17.34 -6.11 -4.15
N THR A 543 -16.19 -6.46 -3.55
CA THR A 543 -15.96 -7.78 -2.92
C THR A 543 -15.58 -7.65 -1.46
N LEU A 544 -15.69 -8.73 -0.67
CA LEU A 544 -15.14 -8.76 0.69
C LEU A 544 -13.62 -8.92 0.58
N PRO A 545 -12.81 -8.00 1.15
CA PRO A 545 -11.36 -8.13 1.15
C PRO A 545 -10.93 -9.45 1.77
N GLN A 546 -10.21 -10.25 0.99
CA GLN A 546 -9.72 -11.54 1.42
C GLN A 546 -8.35 -11.38 2.07
N SER A 547 -8.17 -11.97 3.25
CA SER A 547 -6.90 -11.95 3.97
C SER A 547 -6.18 -13.28 3.84
N VAL A 548 -4.87 -13.22 3.58
CA VAL A 548 -3.94 -14.35 3.73
C VAL A 548 -2.99 -14.01 4.87
N ASP A 549 -3.08 -14.76 5.96
CA ASP A 549 -2.18 -14.61 7.11
C ASP A 549 -0.84 -15.28 6.81
N VAL A 550 0.24 -14.53 6.95
CA VAL A 550 1.61 -14.99 6.65
C VAL A 550 2.41 -15.05 7.94
N THR A 551 2.92 -16.24 8.26
CA THR A 551 3.90 -16.42 9.34
C THR A 551 5.29 -16.65 8.76
N PHE A 552 6.29 -15.99 9.31
CA PHE A 552 7.69 -16.18 8.94
C PHE A 552 8.52 -16.47 10.18
N ASP A 553 8.93 -17.73 10.33
CA ASP A 553 9.84 -18.15 11.39
C ASP A 553 11.28 -17.94 10.91
N VAL A 554 11.92 -16.86 11.37
CA VAL A 554 13.36 -16.65 11.19
C VAL A 554 14.08 -17.38 12.31
N VAL A 555 14.75 -18.47 11.97
CA VAL A 555 15.47 -19.33 12.91
C VAL A 555 16.94 -19.33 12.56
N GLN A 556 17.80 -19.09 13.56
CA GLN A 556 19.24 -19.33 13.39
C GLN A 556 19.43 -20.84 13.16
N PRO A 557 20.16 -21.29 12.11
CA PRO A 557 20.48 -22.71 11.95
C PRO A 557 21.40 -23.23 13.05
N LEU A 558 21.71 -24.54 13.04
CA LEU A 558 22.81 -25.05 13.86
C LEU A 558 24.12 -24.78 13.09
N PRO A 559 25.16 -24.20 13.73
CA PRO A 559 26.47 -24.07 13.09
C PRO A 559 26.96 -25.42 12.57
N THR A 560 27.33 -25.48 11.30
CA THR A 560 27.79 -26.72 10.66
C THR A 560 29.20 -26.54 10.15
N VAL A 561 30.18 -27.10 10.86
CA VAL A 561 31.56 -27.24 10.37
C VAL A 561 31.59 -28.32 9.28
N PHE A 562 32.29 -28.10 8.17
CA PHE A 562 32.40 -29.09 7.11
C PHE A 562 33.35 -30.25 7.48
N GLU A 563 33.19 -31.39 6.82
CA GLU A 563 34.17 -32.48 6.88
C GLU A 563 35.53 -31.97 6.38
N GLU A 564 36.60 -32.30 7.12
CA GLU A 564 37.96 -31.73 6.99
C GLU A 564 38.05 -30.18 7.08
N GLY A 565 36.96 -29.47 7.37
CA GLY A 565 36.89 -28.00 7.39
C GLY A 565 37.68 -27.32 8.51
N ILE A 566 38.35 -28.06 9.39
CA ILE A 566 39.25 -27.53 10.41
C ILE A 566 40.68 -27.64 9.90
N VAL A 567 41.22 -26.52 9.45
CA VAL A 567 42.47 -26.43 8.70
C VAL A 567 43.45 -25.46 9.35
N ASN A 568 44.75 -25.64 9.06
CA ASN A 568 45.78 -24.69 9.48
C ASN A 568 45.54 -23.32 8.83
N ALA A 569 45.39 -22.23 9.59
CA ALA A 569 44.95 -20.93 9.04
C ALA A 569 45.94 -20.29 8.05
N ALA A 570 47.22 -20.69 8.09
CA ALA A 570 48.24 -20.21 7.17
C ALA A 570 48.19 -20.93 5.81
N THR A 571 47.83 -22.22 5.81
CA THR A 571 47.99 -23.10 4.63
C THR A 571 46.69 -23.70 4.09
N PHE A 572 45.60 -23.64 4.85
CA PHE A 572 44.32 -24.29 4.59
C PHE A 572 44.41 -25.82 4.40
N VAL A 573 45.45 -26.46 4.95
CA VAL A 573 45.62 -27.92 4.95
C VAL A 573 44.98 -28.52 6.22
N GLY A 574 44.13 -29.54 6.03
CA GLY A 574 43.49 -30.33 7.09
C GLY A 574 44.41 -31.37 7.75
N GLY A 575 43.86 -32.48 8.23
CA GLY A 575 44.63 -33.63 8.75
C GLY A 575 45.03 -33.60 10.23
N GLY A 576 44.48 -32.68 11.03
CA GLY A 576 44.75 -32.55 12.47
C GLY A 576 45.14 -31.13 12.88
N VAL A 577 45.18 -30.88 14.19
CA VAL A 577 45.44 -29.57 14.81
C VAL A 577 46.50 -29.66 15.91
N VAL A 578 47.16 -28.54 16.22
CA VAL A 578 48.31 -28.47 17.14
C VAL A 578 48.04 -27.47 18.26
N ALA A 579 48.50 -27.76 19.48
CA ALA A 579 48.40 -26.83 20.62
C ALA A 579 49.05 -25.47 20.29
N GLY A 580 48.30 -24.37 20.47
CA GLY A 580 48.73 -23.01 20.14
C GLY A 580 48.54 -22.57 18.69
N GLU A 581 48.16 -23.48 17.78
CA GLU A 581 47.94 -23.21 16.35
C GLU A 581 46.79 -22.22 16.12
N ILE A 582 46.91 -21.38 15.10
CA ILE A 582 45.79 -20.63 14.54
C ILE A 582 45.15 -21.51 13.46
N VAL A 583 43.91 -21.91 13.70
CA VAL A 583 43.11 -22.73 12.76
C VAL A 583 42.01 -21.90 12.13
N SER A 584 41.70 -22.22 10.87
CA SER A 584 40.47 -21.79 10.22
C SER A 584 39.45 -22.93 10.29
N VAL A 585 38.25 -22.61 10.76
CA VAL A 585 37.10 -23.51 10.83
C VAL A 585 36.12 -23.07 9.74
N LEU A 586 35.99 -23.89 8.70
CA LEU A 586 35.17 -23.66 7.51
C LEU A 586 33.84 -24.41 7.63
N GLY A 587 32.77 -23.81 7.14
CA GLY A 587 31.43 -24.37 7.31
C GLY A 587 30.30 -23.50 6.79
N SER A 588 29.12 -23.68 7.40
CA SER A 588 27.94 -22.85 7.18
C SER A 588 27.26 -22.49 8.49
N ASP A 589 26.69 -21.28 8.54
CA ASP A 589 25.98 -20.74 9.71
C ASP A 589 26.82 -20.66 10.98
N LEU A 590 28.13 -20.46 10.80
CA LEU A 590 29.14 -20.40 11.87
C LEU A 590 29.15 -19.07 12.66
N GLY A 591 28.55 -18.01 12.10
CA GLY A 591 28.66 -16.65 12.61
C GLY A 591 27.91 -15.62 11.75
N PRO A 592 28.13 -14.32 11.97
CA PRO A 592 27.45 -13.23 11.25
C PRO A 592 27.78 -13.20 9.76
N LEU A 593 26.89 -12.64 8.94
CA LEU A 593 27.09 -12.50 7.49
C LEU A 593 28.28 -11.58 7.16
N ALA A 594 28.34 -10.41 7.80
CA ALA A 594 29.52 -9.56 7.77
C ALA A 594 30.61 -10.16 8.67
N GLY A 595 31.83 -10.26 8.15
CA GLY A 595 32.96 -10.76 8.92
C GLY A 595 33.38 -9.78 10.02
N VAL A 596 33.54 -10.27 11.25
CA VAL A 596 33.96 -9.49 12.42
C VAL A 596 35.35 -9.92 12.86
N THR A 597 36.30 -8.99 12.88
CA THR A 597 37.67 -9.20 13.37
C THR A 597 37.75 -8.82 14.85
N ALA A 598 38.46 -9.62 15.65
CA ALA A 598 38.72 -9.34 17.05
C ALA A 598 39.78 -8.23 17.21
N ASN A 599 39.66 -7.49 18.32
CA ASN A 599 40.75 -6.69 18.86
C ASN A 599 41.30 -7.37 20.12
N LEU A 600 42.58 -7.17 20.42
CA LEU A 600 43.13 -7.54 21.72
C LEU A 600 42.54 -6.62 22.81
N ASP A 601 42.33 -7.18 24.00
CA ASP A 601 41.95 -6.42 25.19
C ASP A 601 43.13 -5.58 25.73
N GLN A 602 42.88 -4.84 26.82
CA GLN A 602 43.87 -3.99 27.48
C GLN A 602 45.10 -4.77 28.01
N ASN A 603 44.98 -6.09 28.16
CA ASN A 603 46.02 -6.99 28.63
C ASN A 603 46.73 -7.71 27.47
N GLY A 604 46.39 -7.41 26.21
CA GLY A 604 46.94 -8.10 25.04
C GLY A 604 46.36 -9.50 24.82
N ARG A 605 45.10 -9.75 25.17
CA ARG A 605 44.42 -11.04 25.02
C ARG A 605 43.27 -11.00 24.02
N LEU A 606 43.12 -12.07 23.23
CA LEU A 606 41.98 -12.25 22.34
C LEU A 606 40.70 -12.66 23.10
N PRO A 607 39.51 -12.21 22.66
CA PRO A 607 38.24 -12.65 23.22
C PRO A 607 37.93 -14.11 22.85
N THR A 608 37.26 -14.84 23.75
CA THR A 608 36.72 -16.18 23.48
C THR A 608 35.26 -16.16 22.99
N LEU A 609 34.59 -15.01 23.10
CA LEU A 609 33.25 -14.73 22.58
C LEU A 609 33.35 -13.52 21.64
N LEU A 610 32.95 -13.69 20.37
CA LEU A 610 32.98 -12.62 19.37
C LEU A 610 31.69 -12.64 18.54
N SER A 611 30.91 -11.56 18.57
CA SER A 611 29.63 -11.47 17.83
C SER A 611 28.71 -12.68 18.03
N ASP A 612 28.50 -13.07 19.30
CA ASP A 612 27.75 -14.25 19.76
C ASP A 612 28.29 -15.63 19.31
N VAL A 613 29.48 -15.68 18.74
CA VAL A 613 30.20 -16.91 18.39
C VAL A 613 31.13 -17.31 19.54
N LEU A 614 31.04 -18.59 19.92
CA LEU A 614 31.95 -19.31 20.82
C LEU A 614 32.44 -20.55 20.08
N VAL A 615 33.74 -20.84 20.15
CA VAL A 615 34.28 -22.13 19.67
C VAL A 615 34.86 -22.87 20.86
N TYR A 616 34.40 -24.10 21.08
CA TYR A 616 34.97 -25.00 22.09
C TYR A 616 35.88 -26.00 21.38
N ILE A 617 37.11 -26.15 21.86
CA ILE A 617 38.07 -27.16 21.39
C ILE A 617 38.47 -27.97 22.62
N GLY A 618 38.21 -29.28 22.60
CA GLY A 618 38.39 -30.15 23.78
C GLY A 618 37.58 -29.72 25.01
N GLY A 619 36.47 -28.99 24.79
CA GLY A 619 35.65 -28.40 25.86
C GLY A 619 36.14 -27.04 26.39
N ILE A 620 37.29 -26.55 25.93
CA ILE A 620 37.87 -25.25 26.34
C ILE A 620 37.46 -24.17 25.32
N PRO A 621 36.94 -22.99 25.76
CA PRO A 621 36.68 -21.87 24.86
C PRO A 621 37.97 -21.38 24.18
N ALA A 622 38.01 -21.46 22.85
CA ALA A 622 39.11 -21.02 22.02
C ALA A 622 39.08 -19.49 21.82
N PRO A 623 40.23 -18.80 21.92
CA PRO A 623 40.35 -17.39 21.54
C PRO A 623 40.10 -17.18 20.05
N LEU A 624 39.38 -16.12 19.69
CA LEU A 624 38.90 -15.86 18.33
C LEU A 624 39.63 -14.65 17.71
N PHE A 625 40.08 -14.80 16.46
CA PHE A 625 40.64 -13.71 15.65
C PHE A 625 39.61 -13.11 14.71
N PHE A 626 38.71 -13.93 14.16
CA PHE A 626 37.76 -13.54 13.12
C PHE A 626 36.57 -14.50 13.10
N VAL A 627 35.35 -13.99 12.86
CA VAL A 627 34.13 -14.80 12.70
C VAL A 627 33.30 -14.29 11.52
N ARG A 628 32.81 -15.21 10.68
CA ARG A 628 31.84 -14.99 9.59
C ARG A 628 31.00 -16.25 9.41
N HIS A 629 29.88 -16.15 8.70
CA HIS A 629 28.92 -17.23 8.47
C HIS A 629 29.52 -18.52 7.86
N ASP A 630 30.66 -18.44 7.18
CA ASP A 630 31.34 -19.55 6.49
C ASP A 630 32.75 -19.85 7.02
N GLN A 631 33.34 -18.96 7.84
CA GLN A 631 34.70 -19.10 8.35
C GLN A 631 34.88 -18.46 9.73
N ILE A 632 35.51 -19.20 10.65
CA ILE A 632 36.05 -18.68 11.92
C ILE A 632 37.56 -18.89 11.92
N ASN A 633 38.35 -17.92 12.42
CA ASN A 633 39.75 -18.12 12.77
C ASN A 633 39.91 -18.10 14.30
N ALA A 634 40.48 -19.17 14.86
CA ALA A 634 40.60 -19.37 16.31
C ALA A 634 41.99 -19.92 16.69
N GLN A 635 42.42 -19.68 17.92
CA GLN A 635 43.60 -20.33 18.49
C GLN A 635 43.22 -21.66 19.16
N VAL A 636 43.91 -22.74 18.85
CA VAL A 636 43.84 -24.01 19.58
C VAL A 636 44.45 -23.82 20.98
N PRO A 637 43.70 -24.06 22.07
CA PRO A 637 44.22 -23.90 23.43
C PRO A 637 45.48 -24.74 23.71
N TYR A 638 46.49 -24.13 24.35
CA TYR A 638 47.72 -24.82 24.73
C TYR A 638 47.49 -25.95 25.75
N GLU A 639 46.42 -25.85 26.55
CA GLU A 639 46.00 -26.79 27.57
C GLU A 639 45.60 -28.18 27.00
N LEU A 640 45.47 -28.29 25.67
CA LEU A 640 45.15 -29.54 24.96
C LEU A 640 46.38 -30.36 24.56
N ALA A 641 47.59 -29.87 24.84
CA ALA A 641 48.83 -30.60 24.54
C ALA A 641 48.83 -32.01 25.18
N GLY A 642 49.30 -33.01 24.44
CA GLY A 642 49.34 -34.41 24.88
C GLY A 642 48.02 -35.18 24.74
N GLN A 643 46.89 -34.51 24.46
CA GLN A 643 45.66 -35.20 24.03
C GLN A 643 45.87 -35.88 22.67
N GLN A 644 45.07 -36.90 22.36
CA GLN A 644 45.16 -37.63 21.07
C GLN A 644 44.10 -37.17 20.06
N VAL A 645 42.86 -36.94 20.54
CA VAL A 645 41.71 -36.49 19.75
C VAL A 645 40.93 -35.50 20.61
N VAL A 646 40.41 -34.44 20.01
CA VAL A 646 39.55 -33.45 20.67
C VAL A 646 38.29 -33.18 19.85
N ASP A 647 37.18 -32.92 20.54
CA ASP A 647 35.95 -32.42 19.90
C ASP A 647 36.09 -30.91 19.65
N VAL A 648 35.75 -30.45 18.44
CA VAL A 648 35.48 -29.05 18.12
C VAL A 648 33.98 -28.85 18.01
N VAL A 649 33.45 -27.83 18.70
CA VAL A 649 32.04 -27.43 18.66
C VAL A 649 31.96 -25.92 18.47
N VAL A 650 31.26 -25.48 17.43
CA VAL A 650 30.92 -24.06 17.23
C VAL A 650 29.55 -23.79 17.84
N GLN A 651 29.44 -22.72 18.61
CA GLN A 651 28.19 -22.18 19.12
C GLN A 651 27.99 -20.78 18.54
N TYR A 652 26.80 -20.50 17.99
CA TYR A 652 26.45 -19.16 17.51
C TYR A 652 25.03 -18.80 17.99
N SER A 653 24.87 -17.59 18.55
CA SER A 653 23.60 -17.10 19.14
C SER A 653 22.95 -18.11 20.08
N GLY A 654 23.77 -18.72 20.95
CA GLY A 654 23.36 -19.72 21.94
C GLY A 654 23.09 -21.13 21.40
N ARG A 655 23.18 -21.37 20.09
CA ARG A 655 22.94 -22.68 19.45
C ARG A 655 24.24 -23.42 19.19
N GLN A 656 24.40 -24.64 19.72
CA GLN A 656 25.57 -25.47 19.49
C GLN A 656 25.43 -26.34 18.23
N GLY A 657 26.45 -26.33 17.38
CA GLY A 657 26.60 -27.20 16.22
C GLY A 657 26.97 -28.64 16.58
N GLN A 658 27.27 -29.46 15.57
CA GLN A 658 27.79 -30.81 15.81
C GLN A 658 29.20 -30.80 16.41
N LYS A 659 29.56 -31.90 17.07
CA LYS A 659 30.94 -32.22 17.44
C LYS A 659 31.70 -32.72 16.22
N VAL A 660 32.80 -32.08 15.85
CA VAL A 660 33.76 -32.57 14.86
C VAL A 660 35.01 -33.04 15.60
N GLN A 661 35.38 -34.32 15.43
CA GLN A 661 36.59 -34.86 16.02
C GLN A 661 37.80 -34.53 15.16
N VAL A 662 38.83 -33.97 15.78
CA VAL A 662 40.13 -33.72 15.14
C VAL A 662 41.24 -34.37 15.94
N ARG A 663 42.20 -34.94 15.23
CA ARG A 663 43.42 -35.49 15.84
C ARG A 663 44.32 -34.34 16.30
N MET A 664 44.82 -34.44 17.53
CA MET A 664 45.87 -33.57 18.03
C MET A 664 47.23 -34.05 17.49
N LEU A 665 48.04 -33.11 17.03
CA LEU A 665 49.40 -33.33 16.54
C LEU A 665 50.41 -32.54 17.37
N ASP A 666 51.62 -33.08 17.44
CA ASP A 666 52.76 -32.49 18.15
C ASP A 666 53.31 -31.24 17.45
N SER A 667 53.31 -31.24 16.12
CA SER A 667 53.67 -30.09 15.28
C SER A 667 53.13 -30.28 13.86
N LYS A 668 52.82 -29.17 13.19
CA LYS A 668 52.25 -29.09 11.84
C LYS A 668 52.48 -27.66 11.31
N PRO A 669 53.75 -27.26 11.06
CA PRO A 669 54.07 -25.87 10.74
C PRO A 669 53.44 -25.45 9.41
N GLY A 670 52.75 -24.31 9.38
CA GLY A 670 52.23 -23.69 8.18
C GLY A 670 52.78 -22.27 8.03
N ILE A 671 53.32 -21.92 6.86
CA ILE A 671 53.85 -20.58 6.56
C ILE A 671 52.71 -19.70 6.05
N PHE A 672 52.54 -18.51 6.62
CA PHE A 672 51.56 -17.54 6.11
C PHE A 672 52.03 -17.00 4.76
N THR A 673 51.10 -16.87 3.80
CA THR A 673 51.34 -16.42 2.42
C THR A 673 50.34 -15.33 2.03
N VAL A 674 50.67 -14.51 1.01
CA VAL A 674 49.80 -13.42 0.52
C VAL A 674 48.50 -13.98 -0.07
N VAL A 675 48.61 -15.06 -0.84
CA VAL A 675 47.49 -15.88 -1.28
C VAL A 675 47.49 -17.10 -0.37
N THR A 676 46.43 -17.29 0.41
CA THR A 676 46.38 -18.29 1.48
C THR A 676 46.84 -19.68 1.01
N GLY A 677 47.86 -20.21 1.67
CA GLY A 677 48.44 -21.53 1.40
C GLY A 677 49.23 -21.71 0.11
N ALA A 678 49.57 -20.67 -0.67
CA ALA A 678 50.48 -20.81 -1.80
C ALA A 678 51.21 -19.51 -2.20
N GLY A 679 52.38 -19.65 -2.82
CA GLY A 679 53.14 -18.54 -3.41
C GLY A 679 53.86 -17.69 -2.36
N GLN A 680 53.97 -16.38 -2.63
CA GLN A 680 54.78 -15.47 -1.83
C GLN A 680 54.41 -15.51 -0.34
N ALA A 681 55.39 -15.84 0.50
CA ALA A 681 55.26 -15.83 1.95
C ALA A 681 55.01 -14.40 2.48
N ALA A 682 54.20 -14.31 3.53
CA ALA A 682 54.14 -13.15 4.39
C ALA A 682 55.46 -13.10 5.17
N ALA A 683 56.43 -12.39 4.60
CA ALA A 683 57.82 -12.40 5.05
C ALA A 683 58.43 -11.00 4.99
N LEU A 684 59.36 -10.71 5.88
CA LEU A 684 60.15 -9.48 5.88
C LEU A 684 61.61 -9.77 5.54
N ASN A 685 62.27 -8.82 4.90
CA ASN A 685 63.72 -8.80 4.75
C ASN A 685 64.38 -8.34 6.08
N GLN A 686 65.71 -8.38 6.12
CA GLN A 686 66.53 -8.02 7.28
C GLN A 686 66.33 -6.57 7.78
N ASP A 687 65.89 -5.68 6.90
CA ASP A 687 65.58 -4.27 7.17
C ASP A 687 64.12 -4.03 7.57
N ASN A 688 63.34 -5.10 7.80
CA ASN A 688 61.90 -5.11 8.06
C ASN A 688 61.02 -4.65 6.88
N THR A 689 61.58 -4.49 5.67
CA THR A 689 60.77 -4.27 4.47
C THR A 689 60.10 -5.57 4.01
N TYR A 690 58.95 -5.46 3.33
CA TYR A 690 58.23 -6.64 2.85
C TYR A 690 59.00 -7.38 1.74
N ASN A 691 59.17 -8.70 1.88
CA ASN A 691 59.81 -9.53 0.85
C ASN A 691 58.84 -9.74 -0.32
N ALA A 692 59.24 -9.28 -1.51
CA ALA A 692 58.44 -9.41 -2.73
C ALA A 692 59.37 -9.46 -3.96
N GLN A 693 58.84 -9.79 -5.13
CA GLN A 693 59.61 -9.78 -6.40
C GLN A 693 60.23 -8.40 -6.72
N SER A 694 59.57 -7.31 -6.30
CA SER A 694 60.10 -5.94 -6.40
C SER A 694 61.12 -5.57 -5.32
N ASN A 695 61.25 -6.39 -4.27
CA ASN A 695 62.12 -6.19 -3.12
C ASN A 695 62.70 -7.53 -2.58
N PRO A 696 63.49 -8.24 -3.39
CA PRO A 696 64.02 -9.56 -3.04
C PRO A 696 65.19 -9.49 -2.05
N ALA A 697 65.25 -10.49 -1.17
CA ALA A 697 66.31 -10.65 -0.17
C ALA A 697 67.64 -11.03 -0.85
N PRO A 698 68.77 -10.36 -0.54
CA PRO A 698 70.09 -10.82 -0.95
C PRO A 698 70.44 -12.19 -0.37
N ILE A 699 71.17 -13.01 -1.13
CA ILE A 699 71.92 -14.14 -0.56
C ILE A 699 72.79 -13.66 0.61
N GLY A 700 72.79 -14.42 1.72
CA GLY A 700 73.51 -14.11 2.95
C GLY A 700 72.81 -13.13 3.89
N SER A 701 71.74 -12.45 3.44
CA SER A 701 70.88 -11.66 4.33
C SER A 701 69.91 -12.53 5.13
N VAL A 702 69.29 -11.93 6.14
CA VAL A 702 68.23 -12.56 6.93
C VAL A 702 66.85 -12.29 6.32
N ILE A 703 65.99 -13.31 6.28
CA ILE A 703 64.54 -13.14 6.13
C ILE A 703 63.81 -13.55 7.40
N GLN A 704 62.65 -12.95 7.64
CA GLN A 704 61.75 -13.22 8.76
C GLN A 704 60.48 -13.85 8.20
N LEU A 705 60.19 -15.10 8.57
CA LEU A 705 58.98 -15.83 8.19
C LEU A 705 57.99 -15.85 9.35
N PHE A 706 56.71 -15.76 9.05
CA PHE A 706 55.62 -15.96 10.02
C PHE A 706 54.87 -17.25 9.74
N LEU A 707 54.66 -18.04 10.79
CA LEU A 707 54.08 -19.37 10.74
C LEU A 707 53.05 -19.58 11.86
N THR A 708 52.30 -20.68 11.80
CA THR A 708 51.60 -21.24 12.95
C THR A 708 51.69 -22.78 12.97
N GLY A 709 51.20 -23.44 14.02
CA GLY A 709 51.28 -24.90 14.16
C GLY A 709 52.61 -25.44 14.70
N GLY A 710 53.39 -24.60 15.40
CA GLY A 710 54.70 -24.97 15.94
C GLY A 710 54.68 -25.94 17.13
N GLY A 711 53.56 -26.03 17.86
CA GLY A 711 53.43 -26.80 19.10
C GLY A 711 53.50 -25.94 20.36
N THR A 712 53.58 -26.60 21.51
CA THR A 712 53.85 -26.00 22.82
C THR A 712 55.13 -25.18 22.82
N VAL A 713 55.19 -24.12 23.64
CA VAL A 713 56.32 -23.18 23.70
C VAL A 713 56.85 -22.96 25.11
N CYS A 714 58.17 -22.75 25.24
CA CYS A 714 58.87 -22.41 26.49
C CYS A 714 59.60 -21.06 26.40
N PRO A 715 59.40 -20.14 27.36
CA PRO A 715 58.45 -20.22 28.49
C PRO A 715 56.97 -20.30 28.04
N PRO A 716 56.09 -20.91 28.85
CA PRO A 716 54.69 -21.08 28.48
C PRO A 716 53.95 -19.74 28.35
N VAL A 717 53.12 -19.64 27.32
CA VAL A 717 52.21 -18.51 27.09
C VAL A 717 50.78 -18.98 27.32
N ALA A 718 49.99 -18.21 28.07
CA ALA A 718 48.59 -18.53 28.29
C ALA A 718 47.79 -18.47 26.98
N THR A 719 46.80 -19.34 26.84
CA THR A 719 45.89 -19.34 25.68
C THR A 719 45.24 -17.97 25.46
N GLY A 720 45.26 -17.48 24.22
CA GLY A 720 44.76 -16.18 23.80
C GLY A 720 45.68 -14.99 24.07
N GLN A 721 46.80 -15.19 24.78
CA GLN A 721 47.72 -14.12 25.18
C GLN A 721 48.73 -13.79 24.07
N ALA A 722 48.96 -12.50 23.83
CA ALA A 722 50.03 -12.03 22.96
C ALA A 722 51.41 -12.39 23.53
N ALA A 723 52.33 -12.82 22.66
CA ALA A 723 53.68 -13.19 23.06
C ALA A 723 54.46 -11.99 23.64
N PRO A 724 55.34 -12.20 24.64
CA PRO A 724 56.12 -11.12 25.25
C PRO A 724 56.92 -10.30 24.22
N SER A 725 56.93 -8.98 24.41
CA SER A 725 57.76 -8.06 23.63
C SER A 725 59.22 -7.97 24.11
N THR A 726 59.54 -8.60 25.24
CA THR A 726 60.88 -8.67 25.83
C THR A 726 61.33 -10.12 26.05
N PRO A 727 62.64 -10.43 25.99
CA PRO A 727 63.16 -11.75 26.31
C PRO A 727 62.86 -12.18 27.75
N PRO A 728 62.80 -13.50 28.05
CA PRO A 728 62.97 -14.63 27.13
C PRO A 728 61.76 -14.82 26.19
N PHE A 729 62.02 -14.94 24.88
CA PHE A 729 60.98 -15.21 23.90
C PHE A 729 60.56 -16.69 23.92
N PRO A 730 59.26 -17.01 23.91
CA PRO A 730 58.78 -18.39 23.86
C PRO A 730 59.22 -19.14 22.60
N THR A 731 59.88 -20.28 22.75
CA THR A 731 60.39 -21.13 21.65
C THR A 731 59.69 -22.49 21.62
N PRO A 732 59.46 -23.12 20.45
CA PRO A 732 58.84 -24.45 20.37
C PRO A 732 59.55 -25.51 21.22
N ALA A 733 58.81 -26.28 22.01
CA ALA A 733 59.31 -27.29 22.94
C ALA A 733 58.37 -28.51 23.02
N GLU A 734 58.87 -29.67 23.45
CA GLU A 734 58.05 -30.89 23.55
C GLU A 734 57.10 -30.89 24.76
N ALA A 735 57.49 -30.20 25.83
CA ALA A 735 56.68 -29.90 27.00
C ALA A 735 57.14 -28.57 27.60
N CYS A 736 56.47 -28.06 28.64
CA CYS A 736 56.99 -27.04 29.55
C CYS A 736 56.51 -27.32 30.97
N SER A 737 57.43 -27.43 31.93
CA SER A 737 57.06 -27.48 33.34
C SER A 737 56.85 -26.06 33.87
N SER A 738 55.87 -25.90 34.75
CA SER A 738 55.66 -24.67 35.53
C SER A 738 56.50 -24.68 36.83
N THR A 739 57.34 -25.69 37.03
CA THR A 739 57.90 -26.10 38.33
C THR A 739 59.43 -26.09 38.39
N GLY A 740 60.09 -25.11 37.78
CA GLY A 740 61.51 -24.80 38.04
C GLY A 740 62.56 -25.84 37.63
N ASP A 741 62.16 -26.96 37.02
CA ASP A 741 63.04 -27.93 36.40
C ASP A 741 63.83 -27.33 35.21
N PRO A 742 64.98 -27.92 34.81
CA PRO A 742 65.71 -27.46 33.63
C PRO A 742 64.80 -27.37 32.40
N PRO A 743 64.96 -26.33 31.55
CA PRO A 743 64.06 -26.12 30.42
C PRO A 743 64.05 -27.36 29.51
N PRO A 744 62.87 -27.92 29.23
CA PRO A 744 62.75 -29.10 28.37
C PRO A 744 63.32 -28.83 26.98
N ALA A 745 63.75 -29.91 26.31
CA ALA A 745 64.43 -29.81 25.03
C ALA A 745 63.58 -29.02 24.01
N PRO A 746 64.14 -27.96 23.39
CA PRO A 746 63.44 -27.24 22.33
C PRO A 746 63.21 -28.18 21.16
N ARG A 747 62.03 -28.11 20.53
CA ARG A 747 61.75 -28.83 19.28
C ARG A 747 62.71 -28.30 18.23
N LEU A 748 63.45 -29.20 17.59
CA LEU A 748 64.39 -28.82 16.55
C LEU A 748 63.64 -28.10 15.41
N VAL A 749 64.03 -26.86 15.14
CA VAL A 749 63.56 -26.08 13.99
C VAL A 749 64.67 -26.05 12.95
N THR A 750 64.36 -26.48 11.73
CA THR A 750 65.25 -26.38 10.56
C THR A 750 64.48 -25.83 9.37
N ALA A 751 65.19 -25.35 8.35
CA ALA A 751 64.55 -24.85 7.14
C ALA A 751 65.39 -25.13 5.89
N THR A 752 64.73 -25.11 4.74
CA THR A 752 65.40 -25.09 3.43
C THR A 752 64.87 -23.94 2.59
N ILE A 753 65.75 -23.33 1.80
CA ILE A 753 65.43 -22.31 0.79
C ILE A 753 66.00 -22.82 -0.53
N GLY A 754 65.15 -22.96 -1.55
CA GLY A 754 65.54 -23.51 -2.85
C GLY A 754 65.99 -24.97 -2.78
N GLY A 755 65.56 -25.72 -1.76
CA GLY A 755 66.02 -27.07 -1.45
C GLY A 755 67.38 -27.14 -0.70
N VAL A 756 68.05 -26.01 -0.47
CA VAL A 756 69.31 -25.95 0.28
C VAL A 756 69.04 -25.63 1.75
N PRO A 757 69.70 -26.31 2.72
CA PRO A 757 69.58 -25.97 4.14
C PRO A 757 69.88 -24.49 4.44
N ALA A 758 68.96 -23.83 5.14
CA ALA A 758 69.07 -22.45 5.56
C ALA A 758 69.36 -22.38 7.07
N ALA A 759 70.29 -21.50 7.48
CA ALA A 759 70.65 -21.37 8.89
C ALA A 759 69.57 -20.62 9.66
N VAL A 760 68.99 -21.26 10.68
CA VAL A 760 68.00 -20.65 11.59
C VAL A 760 68.74 -19.81 12.63
N GLN A 761 68.50 -18.49 12.64
CA GLN A 761 69.05 -17.57 13.65
C GLN A 761 68.11 -17.38 14.84
N PHE A 762 66.81 -17.50 14.63
CA PHE A 762 65.77 -17.36 15.65
C PHE A 762 64.56 -18.21 15.28
N ALA A 763 63.92 -18.82 16.27
CA ALA A 763 62.63 -19.50 16.13
C ALA A 763 61.85 -19.39 17.45
N GLY A 764 60.84 -18.52 17.48
CA GLY A 764 60.04 -18.25 18.69
C GLY A 764 58.79 -17.45 18.36
N LEU A 765 57.83 -17.37 19.29
CA LEU A 765 56.59 -16.63 19.04
C LEU A 765 56.88 -15.17 18.70
N ALA A 766 56.19 -14.66 17.67
CA ALA A 766 56.37 -13.30 17.18
C ALA A 766 55.90 -12.29 18.25
N PRO A 767 56.78 -11.35 18.69
CA PRO A 767 56.45 -10.36 19.71
C PRO A 767 55.12 -9.65 19.47
N GLY A 768 54.23 -9.62 20.48
CA GLY A 768 52.93 -8.98 20.40
C GLY A 768 51.85 -9.74 19.61
N ALA A 769 52.18 -10.86 18.95
CA ALA A 769 51.21 -11.69 18.26
C ALA A 769 50.74 -12.88 19.11
N VAL A 770 49.53 -13.38 18.83
CA VAL A 770 48.97 -14.59 19.46
C VAL A 770 49.14 -15.75 18.48
N GLY A 771 49.71 -16.88 18.90
CA GLY A 771 49.77 -18.13 18.08
C GLY A 771 50.62 -18.08 16.80
N VAL A 772 51.33 -16.96 16.54
CA VAL A 772 52.24 -16.79 15.40
C VAL A 772 53.67 -17.10 15.84
N LEU A 773 54.33 -18.02 15.15
CA LEU A 773 55.75 -18.34 15.26
C LEU A 773 56.53 -17.49 14.24
N GLN A 774 57.55 -16.75 14.69
CA GLN A 774 58.52 -16.11 13.83
C GLN A 774 59.78 -16.99 13.69
N VAL A 775 60.27 -17.16 12.46
CA VAL A 775 61.52 -17.86 12.16
C VAL A 775 62.41 -16.98 11.29
N ASN A 776 63.63 -16.68 11.77
CA ASN A 776 64.61 -15.89 11.03
C ASN A 776 65.63 -16.81 10.36
N LEU A 777 65.73 -16.75 9.04
CA LEU A 777 66.61 -17.60 8.23
C LEU A 777 67.65 -16.77 7.49
N VAL A 778 68.90 -17.24 7.47
CA VAL A 778 69.91 -16.75 6.51
C VAL A 778 69.62 -17.36 5.14
N VAL A 779 69.51 -16.53 4.11
CA VAL A 779 69.38 -16.98 2.72
C VAL A 779 70.69 -17.68 2.29
N PRO A 780 70.68 -19.00 2.01
CA PRO A 780 71.91 -19.74 1.75
C PRO A 780 72.45 -19.50 0.33
N THR A 781 73.71 -19.88 0.10
CA THR A 781 74.29 -20.05 -1.24
C THR A 781 73.91 -21.43 -1.80
N GLY A 782 74.18 -21.68 -3.08
CA GLY A 782 74.09 -23.04 -3.67
C GLY A 782 72.83 -23.35 -4.49
N PHE A 783 71.95 -22.38 -4.69
CA PHE A 783 70.87 -22.44 -5.69
C PHE A 783 70.92 -21.20 -6.60
N VAL A 784 70.23 -21.24 -7.74
CA VAL A 784 70.08 -20.07 -8.64
C VAL A 784 68.94 -19.20 -8.13
N PRO A 785 69.15 -17.90 -7.82
CA PRO A 785 68.06 -17.00 -7.45
C PRO A 785 66.99 -16.93 -8.54
N LEU A 786 65.79 -17.39 -8.20
CA LEU A 786 64.59 -17.22 -9.00
C LEU A 786 63.66 -16.24 -8.29
N GLN A 787 62.71 -15.64 -9.00
CA GLN A 787 61.78 -14.69 -8.39
C GLN A 787 60.82 -15.35 -7.37
N ASN A 788 60.60 -16.67 -7.48
CA ASN A 788 59.81 -17.47 -6.55
C ASN A 788 60.66 -18.68 -6.10
N VAL A 789 61.36 -18.58 -4.98
CA VAL A 789 62.20 -19.65 -4.42
C VAL A 789 61.41 -20.41 -3.34
N PRO A 790 61.18 -21.73 -3.45
CA PRO A 790 60.48 -22.49 -2.41
C PRO A 790 61.16 -22.39 -1.05
N VAL A 791 60.37 -22.23 0.01
CA VAL A 791 60.83 -22.23 1.39
C VAL A 791 60.03 -23.22 2.22
N ILE A 792 60.72 -24.07 2.98
CA ILE A 792 60.12 -25.11 3.82
C ILE A 792 60.72 -24.98 5.22
N VAL A 793 59.87 -24.97 6.24
CA VAL A 793 60.28 -25.00 7.65
C VAL A 793 59.84 -26.34 8.25
N THR A 794 60.74 -26.98 8.99
CA THR A 794 60.49 -28.21 9.73
C THR A 794 60.54 -27.90 11.22
N VAL A 795 59.54 -28.32 11.99
CA VAL A 795 59.47 -28.15 13.44
C VAL A 795 59.19 -29.50 14.08
N GLY A 796 60.09 -29.99 14.94
CA GLY A 796 59.91 -31.27 15.64
C GLY A 796 59.72 -32.47 14.70
N GLY A 797 60.29 -32.43 13.49
CA GLY A 797 60.15 -33.46 12.45
C GLY A 797 58.97 -33.28 11.48
N ALA A 798 57.98 -32.42 11.78
CA ALA A 798 56.89 -32.10 10.87
C ALA A 798 57.29 -30.97 9.90
N GLN A 799 57.00 -31.12 8.61
CA GLN A 799 57.36 -30.14 7.57
C GLN A 799 56.17 -29.26 7.17
N SER A 800 56.45 -28.02 6.77
CA SER A 800 55.47 -27.16 6.12
C SER A 800 55.22 -27.59 4.67
N PRO A 801 54.03 -27.29 4.11
CA PRO A 801 53.78 -27.46 2.68
C PRO A 801 54.84 -26.77 1.80
N THR A 802 55.14 -27.37 0.65
CA THR A 802 56.25 -26.97 -0.24
C THR A 802 55.91 -25.83 -1.21
N ASN A 803 54.76 -25.18 -1.01
CA ASN A 803 54.13 -24.24 -1.92
C ASN A 803 54.33 -22.77 -1.52
N ALA A 804 54.89 -22.50 -0.33
CA ALA A 804 55.34 -21.17 0.06
C ALA A 804 56.68 -20.82 -0.64
N THR A 805 56.79 -19.58 -1.11
CA THR A 805 57.98 -19.08 -1.82
C THR A 805 58.42 -17.72 -1.29
N ILE A 806 59.70 -17.40 -1.45
CA ILE A 806 60.29 -16.08 -1.18
C ILE A 806 60.98 -15.54 -2.42
N ALA A 807 61.15 -14.22 -2.49
CA ALA A 807 61.92 -13.57 -3.54
C ALA A 807 63.39 -13.38 -3.08
N VAL A 808 64.34 -13.86 -3.89
CA VAL A 808 65.79 -13.82 -3.61
C VAL A 808 66.55 -13.23 -4.79
N ARG A 809 67.69 -12.57 -4.52
CA ARG A 809 68.63 -12.04 -5.52
C ARG A 809 70.10 -12.28 -5.15
#